data_AF-A0A158QJP5-F1
#
_entry.id   AF-A0A158QJP5-F1
#
_cell.length_a   1.000
_cell.length_b   1.000
_cell.length_c   1.000
_cell.angle_alpha   90.00
_cell.angle_beta   90.00
_cell.angle_gamma   90.00
#
_symmetry.space_group_name_H-M   'P 1'
#
loop_
_entity.id
_entity.type
_entity.pdbx_description
1 polymer ?
#
loop_
_entity_poly.entity_id
_entity_poly.type
_entity_poly.pdbx_seq_one_letter_code
_entity_poly.pdbx_strand_id
1 'polypeptide(L)'
;MAGMSANDTQIVFKSFASQGGFSGREAYLKQKLDHFQENKEWSQRYFYNNRYYRKGGNVAFLMLGGTGVLDMEWVTDEKIPFVQFAKERGALMFALEHRFYGKSRPTEDLSVKNLQYLNSRQAIEDIATFIQTMNNKFKLNNPKWIVFGGSYAGSLALWARQKYPEMITGAVGSSPLMEPRLDFWEASQLADKVYRNSDPKCAENIKIGFLQMMDMLGNETGRSQLSELFKTEPRSLTPDLRNIQLFTSIQLNNFLSAVQYRGGPYMQNGTHSFNVESLCGMMNNDKFDQIRALERINSIRVIQSKYLSDMQKNTPVDFDALVKYLVKKDFDEEGWASVDRATLWQRCTEFGSFPTTDGDTNNIFGSLVSLDFYVDLCRVFGEEFDAEYIEKAIEKTLQYYGGADGYNGTNVLIPNGGSDPWHLLSKLSSEDPTVVTYLIEGGSHCADMFPSEVRDVPDAERNAVKEIQQLIAQNIDSWISDIPSPFYLKKKEPEEYIVRRKVSVPANRVPPSKDSKSKFKLSKRQPTRASTIQLSSKGESNNPQAVRLGRHSYGFIPNRDKLLDIPAEFESGYFTQPVDHFNNKNPATFEQEGKTNSNTTYTSQRYFKNEQWAKPDGPSFLMIGGNSPIHLEWVLNENYTYLQWAKKFGATVYLLEHRYYGESDLLTTWDESTDITLKKNYLTYLSSLQMLHDVANFIENVDAENGKRGKWIAFGRSYAGSLALWMRELFPDLVHGAVGSSAPLEAKMDFYEYYQVIEASIRNYSEACAYSIATGNAHGHGIPELCHFMERSINETRTPLGKLASFNRYMTEFHTGAPFKYTFNSYKDFVASSFQAQFSKDRRDVALSGQLESQCQKFCLNKLKNLWAHERHIISKRLIAHNYEATNVVMTHGSLDPWKALGKVKCEETDNCFMIGGAGHCAEMYPAQEEDSPQLSETRSKIEKIIGEWVGQHNSNNVDEEQRPPNVMDTKFPFLVIGKNPGKHFDILDSVMP
;
A
#
# COMPACT_ATOMS: atom_id res chain seq x y z
N MET A 1 -52.59 23.53 9.63
CA MET A 1 -51.66 23.40 10.77
C MET A 1 -51.84 21.99 11.29
N ALA A 2 -50.95 21.04 11.00
CA ALA A 2 -49.59 20.85 11.54
C ALA A 2 -49.62 20.13 12.91
N GLY A 3 -48.96 18.98 13.10
CA GLY A 3 -48.34 18.13 12.07
C GLY A 3 -47.57 16.88 12.56
N MET A 4 -47.36 15.97 11.60
CA MET A 4 -46.24 15.02 11.41
C MET A 4 -45.99 13.86 12.40
N SER A 5 -45.56 12.72 11.84
CA SER A 5 -45.22 11.47 12.52
C SER A 5 -44.21 10.63 11.72
N ALA A 6 -43.21 10.08 12.43
CA ALA A 6 -42.62 8.74 12.32
C ALA A 6 -42.08 8.13 10.98
N ASN A 7 -40.92 7.46 11.15
CA ASN A 7 -40.42 6.23 10.53
C ASN A 7 -39.56 6.18 9.24
N ASP A 8 -38.54 5.32 9.38
CA ASP A 8 -37.83 4.42 8.44
C ASP A 8 -37.16 4.91 7.15
N THR A 9 -35.89 4.49 7.00
CA THR A 9 -35.11 4.54 5.75
C THR A 9 -34.44 3.18 5.47
N GLN A 10 -35.25 2.18 5.11
CA GLN A 10 -34.74 1.08 4.28
C GLN A 10 -34.37 1.61 2.90
N ILE A 11 -33.28 1.09 2.31
CA ILE A 11 -32.97 1.35 0.89
C ILE A 11 -33.90 0.47 0.04
N VAL A 12 -35.07 1.02 -0.29
CA VAL A 12 -36.06 0.36 -1.13
C VAL A 12 -35.58 0.37 -2.58
N PHE A 13 -35.33 -0.82 -3.15
CA PHE A 13 -35.34 -1.02 -4.60
C PHE A 13 -36.72 -0.62 -5.14
N LYS A 14 -36.84 0.60 -5.66
CA LYS A 14 -38.06 1.05 -6.32
C LYS A 14 -38.21 0.32 -7.64
N SER A 15 -39.04 -0.71 -7.65
CA SER A 15 -39.59 -1.28 -8.87
C SER A 15 -40.39 -0.21 -9.62
N PHE A 16 -39.76 0.39 -10.64
CA PHE A 16 -40.44 1.29 -11.57
C PHE A 16 -41.37 0.49 -12.50
N ALA A 17 -42.48 0.02 -11.94
CA ALA A 17 -43.61 -0.50 -12.69
C ALA A 17 -44.23 0.65 -13.50
N SER A 18 -43.72 0.86 -14.72
CA SER A 18 -44.10 1.96 -15.61
C SER A 18 -45.57 1.88 -16.00
N GLN A 19 -46.41 2.74 -15.43
CA GLN A 19 -47.79 2.95 -15.87
C GLN A 19 -47.79 3.64 -17.24
N GLY A 20 -47.63 2.88 -18.35
CA GLY A 20 -47.42 3.51 -19.66
C GLY A 20 -47.35 2.65 -20.92
N GLY A 21 -47.83 1.40 -20.92
CA GLY A 21 -48.06 0.65 -22.18
C GLY A 21 -46.82 0.23 -23.00
N PHE A 22 -45.61 0.33 -22.42
CA PHE A 22 -44.42 -0.35 -22.92
C PHE A 22 -43.93 -1.31 -21.85
N SER A 23 -44.11 -2.62 -22.05
CA SER A 23 -43.59 -3.65 -21.15
C SER A 23 -42.98 -4.82 -21.92
N GLY A 24 -41.70 -5.06 -21.67
CA GLY A 24 -41.03 -6.30 -22.04
C GLY A 24 -41.53 -7.47 -21.18
N ARG A 25 -41.12 -8.69 -21.53
CA ARG A 25 -41.58 -9.92 -20.87
C ARG A 25 -40.41 -10.82 -20.52
N GLU A 26 -40.22 -11.08 -19.22
CA GLU A 26 -39.34 -12.16 -18.74
C GLU A 26 -39.95 -13.52 -19.10
N ALA A 27 -39.13 -14.42 -19.63
CA ALA A 27 -39.49 -15.79 -19.98
C ALA A 27 -38.29 -16.72 -19.82
N TYR A 28 -38.55 -18.03 -19.86
CA TYR A 28 -37.53 -19.07 -19.74
C TYR A 28 -37.64 -20.06 -20.89
N LEU A 29 -36.49 -20.52 -21.38
CA LEU A 29 -36.32 -21.54 -22.41
C LEU A 29 -35.78 -22.83 -21.78
N LYS A 30 -36.24 -24.00 -22.23
CA LYS A 30 -35.58 -25.27 -21.92
C LYS A 30 -34.36 -25.46 -22.82
N GLN A 31 -33.23 -25.72 -22.17
CA GLN A 31 -31.90 -25.67 -22.78
C GLN A 31 -31.08 -26.89 -22.33
N LYS A 32 -30.18 -27.40 -23.16
CA LYS A 32 -29.29 -28.50 -22.78
C LYS A 32 -28.16 -28.02 -21.85
N LEU A 33 -27.82 -28.83 -20.85
CA LEU A 33 -26.68 -28.58 -19.98
C LEU A 33 -25.37 -28.70 -20.75
N ASP A 34 -25.19 -29.82 -21.45
CA ASP A 34 -24.08 -30.08 -22.35
C ASP A 34 -24.60 -30.47 -23.74
N HIS A 35 -24.42 -29.58 -24.72
CA HIS A 35 -24.86 -29.82 -26.09
C HIS A 35 -24.11 -30.95 -26.80
N PHE A 36 -22.94 -31.36 -26.29
CA PHE A 36 -22.04 -32.32 -26.91
C PHE A 36 -22.12 -33.73 -26.30
N GLN A 37 -22.65 -33.90 -25.08
CA GLN A 37 -22.67 -35.20 -24.38
C GLN A 37 -23.97 -35.55 -23.62
N GLU A 38 -24.62 -34.60 -22.93
CA GLU A 38 -25.75 -34.92 -22.01
C GLU A 38 -27.12 -34.43 -22.51
N ASN A 39 -28.15 -35.27 -22.35
CA ASN A 39 -29.56 -34.87 -22.54
C ASN A 39 -30.21 -34.30 -21.25
N LYS A 40 -29.42 -33.74 -20.33
CA LYS A 40 -29.94 -33.05 -19.14
C LYS A 40 -30.37 -31.63 -19.49
N GLU A 41 -31.58 -31.24 -19.10
CA GLU A 41 -32.12 -29.91 -19.36
C GLU A 41 -32.07 -28.96 -18.15
N TRP A 42 -31.93 -27.67 -18.42
CA TRP A 42 -32.07 -26.57 -17.48
C TRP A 42 -32.98 -25.45 -18.05
N SER A 43 -33.14 -24.34 -17.33
CA SER A 43 -34.00 -23.22 -17.72
C SER A 43 -33.20 -21.93 -17.92
N GLN A 44 -33.02 -21.49 -19.16
CA GLN A 44 -32.30 -20.26 -19.53
C GLN A 44 -33.25 -19.06 -19.57
N ARG A 45 -32.89 -17.94 -18.92
CA ARG A 45 -33.69 -16.70 -18.93
C ARG A 45 -33.54 -15.94 -20.24
N TYR A 46 -34.62 -15.32 -20.67
CA TYR A 46 -34.60 -14.32 -21.74
C TYR A 46 -35.69 -13.27 -21.55
N PHE A 47 -35.50 -12.11 -22.18
CA PHE A 47 -36.53 -11.10 -22.36
C PHE A 47 -36.99 -11.07 -23.81
N TYR A 48 -38.25 -10.72 -24.05
CA TYR A 48 -38.75 -10.47 -25.40
C TYR A 48 -39.79 -9.37 -25.45
N ASN A 49 -39.90 -8.74 -26.63
CA ASN A 49 -40.88 -7.71 -26.91
C ASN A 49 -41.32 -7.76 -28.38
N ASN A 50 -42.63 -7.75 -28.59
CA ASN A 50 -43.27 -7.81 -29.89
C ASN A 50 -44.05 -6.54 -30.27
N ARG A 51 -43.89 -5.42 -29.55
CA ARG A 51 -44.56 -4.12 -29.79
C ARG A 51 -44.34 -3.58 -31.21
N TYR A 52 -43.17 -3.80 -31.79
CA TYR A 52 -42.84 -3.37 -33.16
C TYR A 52 -42.90 -4.49 -34.21
N TYR A 53 -43.16 -5.73 -33.81
CA TYR A 53 -43.17 -6.85 -34.74
C TYR A 53 -44.31 -6.71 -35.74
N ARG A 54 -43.98 -6.47 -37.02
CA ARG A 54 -44.97 -6.44 -38.10
C ARG A 54 -45.54 -7.85 -38.25
N LYS A 55 -46.84 -8.02 -37.98
CA LYS A 55 -47.51 -9.33 -38.01
C LYS A 55 -47.34 -10.01 -39.38
N GLY A 56 -46.60 -11.12 -39.41
CA GLY A 56 -46.29 -11.87 -40.63
C GLY A 56 -45.00 -11.48 -41.33
N GLY A 57 -44.25 -10.51 -40.78
CA GLY A 57 -42.85 -10.29 -41.13
C GLY A 57 -41.94 -11.40 -40.63
N ASN A 58 -40.72 -11.46 -41.16
CA ASN A 58 -39.75 -12.53 -40.88
C ASN A 58 -38.50 -12.04 -40.13
N VAL A 59 -38.36 -10.75 -39.85
CA VAL A 59 -37.18 -10.18 -39.17
C VAL A 59 -37.25 -10.38 -37.66
N ALA A 60 -36.18 -10.93 -37.07
CA ALA A 60 -36.02 -11.10 -35.64
C ALA A 60 -34.63 -10.64 -35.18
N PHE A 61 -34.57 -9.90 -34.08
CA PHE A 61 -33.33 -9.34 -33.51
C PHE A 61 -33.04 -9.98 -32.16
N LEU A 62 -31.78 -10.38 -31.94
CA LEU A 62 -31.33 -11.03 -30.72
C LEU A 62 -30.15 -10.25 -30.11
N MET A 63 -30.38 -9.64 -28.94
CA MET A 63 -29.30 -9.14 -28.10
C MET A 63 -28.75 -10.29 -27.23
N LEU A 64 -27.43 -10.41 -27.12
CA LEU A 64 -26.77 -11.40 -26.29
C LEU A 64 -26.30 -10.78 -24.97
N GLY A 65 -26.63 -11.44 -23.84
CA GLY A 65 -26.00 -11.15 -22.56
C GLY A 65 -24.53 -11.58 -22.55
N GLY A 66 -23.67 -10.76 -21.93
CA GLY A 66 -22.26 -11.07 -21.69
C GLY A 66 -22.02 -11.64 -20.29
N THR A 67 -20.88 -11.27 -19.69
CA THR A 67 -20.46 -11.67 -18.35
C THR A 67 -21.16 -10.85 -17.27
N GLY A 68 -22.49 -10.93 -17.19
CA GLY A 68 -23.29 -10.07 -16.31
C GLY A 68 -24.76 -10.46 -16.23
N VAL A 69 -25.48 -9.91 -15.25
CA VAL A 69 -26.94 -10.03 -15.15
C VAL A 69 -27.58 -9.29 -16.34
N LEU A 70 -28.43 -9.96 -17.10
CA LEU A 70 -29.12 -9.32 -18.21
C LEU A 70 -30.26 -8.42 -17.71
N ASP A 71 -30.35 -7.23 -18.30
CA ASP A 71 -31.45 -6.28 -18.11
C ASP A 71 -32.54 -6.41 -19.19
N MET A 72 -33.77 -6.07 -18.82
CA MET A 72 -34.92 -5.98 -19.73
C MET A 72 -34.85 -4.72 -20.62
N GLU A 73 -34.13 -3.67 -20.20
CA GLU A 73 -33.99 -2.41 -20.95
C GLU A 73 -33.53 -2.61 -22.40
N TRP A 74 -32.72 -3.63 -22.67
CA TRP A 74 -32.30 -4.03 -24.03
C TRP A 74 -33.46 -4.34 -24.99
N VAL A 75 -34.66 -4.66 -24.49
CA VAL A 75 -35.87 -4.80 -25.31
C VAL A 75 -36.94 -3.75 -24.97
N THR A 76 -36.64 -2.74 -24.14
CA THR A 76 -37.63 -1.75 -23.68
C THR A 76 -37.28 -0.26 -23.72
N ASP A 77 -36.02 0.20 -23.69
CA ASP A 77 -35.75 1.63 -23.86
C ASP A 77 -35.71 2.02 -25.34
N GLU A 78 -36.69 2.82 -25.80
CA GLU A 78 -36.74 3.36 -27.17
C GLU A 78 -35.56 4.31 -27.49
N LYS A 79 -34.73 4.70 -26.51
CA LYS A 79 -33.47 5.42 -26.75
C LYS A 79 -32.34 4.52 -27.28
N ILE A 80 -32.36 3.22 -26.99
CA ILE A 80 -31.26 2.31 -27.36
C ILE A 80 -31.32 2.03 -28.87
N PRO A 81 -30.22 2.21 -29.63
CA PRO A 81 -30.15 1.97 -31.07
C PRO A 81 -30.73 0.63 -31.52
N PHE A 82 -30.45 -0.47 -30.80
CA PHE A 82 -31.06 -1.79 -31.08
C PHE A 82 -32.60 -1.76 -31.15
N VAL A 83 -33.26 -1.06 -30.22
CA VAL A 83 -34.72 -0.92 -30.18
C VAL A 83 -35.21 -0.01 -31.31
N GLN A 84 -34.43 1.01 -31.69
CA GLN A 84 -34.74 1.90 -32.82
C GLN A 84 -34.63 1.16 -34.16
N PHE A 85 -33.53 0.45 -34.39
CA PHE A 85 -33.33 -0.36 -35.60
C PHE A 85 -34.44 -1.41 -35.77
N ALA A 86 -34.88 -2.04 -34.67
CA ALA A 86 -35.98 -3.00 -34.66
C ALA A 86 -37.34 -2.33 -34.93
N LYS A 87 -37.58 -1.14 -34.36
CA LYS A 87 -38.79 -0.33 -34.57
C LYS A 87 -38.97 0.10 -36.02
N GLU A 88 -37.88 0.52 -36.67
CA GLU A 88 -37.86 0.86 -38.10
C GLU A 88 -38.20 -0.35 -38.97
N ARG A 89 -37.49 -1.48 -38.77
CA ARG A 89 -37.59 -2.68 -39.62
C ARG A 89 -38.79 -3.55 -39.30
N GLY A 90 -39.45 -3.32 -38.16
CA GLY A 90 -40.62 -4.08 -37.72
C GLY A 90 -40.27 -5.44 -37.13
N ALA A 91 -39.10 -5.54 -36.49
CA ALA A 91 -38.52 -6.79 -36.02
C ALA A 91 -39.16 -7.29 -34.71
N LEU A 92 -39.10 -8.60 -34.49
CA LEU A 92 -39.37 -9.21 -33.18
C LEU A 92 -38.10 -9.17 -32.32
N MET A 93 -38.14 -8.55 -31.14
CA MET A 93 -36.96 -8.35 -30.28
C MET A 93 -36.84 -9.39 -29.17
N PHE A 94 -35.63 -9.89 -28.99
CA PHE A 94 -35.22 -10.78 -27.91
C PHE A 94 -33.91 -10.29 -27.27
N ALA A 95 -33.74 -10.57 -25.98
CA ALA A 95 -32.45 -10.51 -25.30
C ALA A 95 -32.25 -11.80 -24.48
N LEU A 96 -31.16 -12.53 -24.70
CA LEU A 96 -30.90 -13.86 -24.12
C LEU A 96 -29.83 -13.79 -23.03
N GLU A 97 -30.14 -14.26 -21.82
CA GLU A 97 -29.18 -14.25 -20.71
C GLU A 97 -28.22 -15.43 -20.82
N HIS A 98 -26.92 -15.14 -20.74
CA HIS A 98 -25.86 -16.14 -20.85
C HIS A 98 -25.94 -17.17 -19.72
N ARG A 99 -25.60 -18.44 -20.03
CA ARG A 99 -25.50 -19.50 -19.02
C ARG A 99 -24.56 -19.11 -17.88
N PHE A 100 -24.91 -19.51 -16.65
CA PHE A 100 -24.26 -19.20 -15.37
C PHE A 100 -24.37 -17.76 -14.85
N TYR A 101 -24.92 -16.81 -15.62
CA TYR A 101 -25.07 -15.42 -15.18
C TYR A 101 -26.52 -15.08 -14.78
N GLY A 102 -26.69 -14.21 -13.79
CA GLY A 102 -28.00 -13.73 -13.34
C GLY A 102 -28.95 -14.83 -12.84
N LYS A 103 -30.06 -15.07 -13.56
CA LYS A 103 -31.03 -16.13 -13.26
C LYS A 103 -30.87 -17.36 -14.15
N SER A 104 -30.04 -17.31 -15.19
CA SER A 104 -29.69 -18.44 -16.06
C SER A 104 -28.76 -19.43 -15.35
N ARG A 105 -29.30 -20.22 -14.41
CA ARG A 105 -28.55 -21.13 -13.53
C ARG A 105 -28.69 -22.60 -14.01
N PRO A 106 -27.70 -23.16 -14.74
CA PRO A 106 -27.78 -24.50 -15.32
C PRO A 106 -27.48 -25.64 -14.33
N THR A 107 -26.82 -25.33 -13.23
CA THR A 107 -26.29 -26.26 -12.23
C THR A 107 -26.74 -25.89 -10.82
N GLU A 108 -26.46 -26.74 -9.84
CA GLU A 108 -26.74 -26.47 -8.42
C GLU A 108 -25.78 -25.41 -7.83
N ASP A 109 -24.52 -25.40 -8.26
CA ASP A 109 -23.48 -24.50 -7.79
C ASP A 109 -22.45 -24.15 -8.89
N LEU A 110 -21.47 -23.32 -8.53
CA LEU A 110 -20.27 -22.92 -9.28
C LEU A 110 -19.03 -23.72 -8.85
N SER A 111 -19.17 -25.01 -8.48
CA SER A 111 -18.01 -25.90 -8.36
C SER A 111 -17.33 -26.08 -9.71
N VAL A 112 -16.05 -26.44 -9.72
CA VAL A 112 -15.25 -26.66 -10.94
C VAL A 112 -15.91 -27.72 -11.85
N LYS A 113 -16.45 -28.78 -11.25
CA LYS A 113 -17.24 -29.84 -11.92
C LYS A 113 -18.46 -29.28 -12.67
N ASN A 114 -19.11 -28.25 -12.14
CA ASN A 114 -20.27 -27.62 -12.74
C ASN A 114 -19.87 -26.48 -13.71
N LEU A 115 -18.83 -25.72 -13.39
CA LEU A 115 -18.27 -24.67 -14.26
C LEU A 115 -17.71 -25.19 -15.59
N GLN A 116 -17.42 -26.49 -15.75
CA GLN A 116 -17.02 -27.04 -17.06
C GLN A 116 -18.04 -26.76 -18.18
N TYR A 117 -19.32 -26.58 -17.84
CA TYR A 117 -20.38 -26.22 -18.81
C TYR A 117 -20.44 -24.72 -19.10
N LEU A 118 -19.69 -23.88 -18.37
CA LEU A 118 -19.48 -22.46 -18.66
C LEU A 118 -18.31 -22.31 -19.62
N ASN A 119 -18.62 -22.28 -20.92
CA ASN A 119 -17.69 -21.92 -21.97
C ASN A 119 -18.45 -21.38 -23.20
N SER A 120 -17.74 -20.64 -24.06
CA SER A 120 -18.27 -20.01 -25.27
C SER A 120 -18.90 -21.00 -26.25
N ARG A 121 -18.33 -22.21 -26.39
CA ARG A 121 -18.83 -23.22 -27.33
C ARG A 121 -20.23 -23.69 -26.96
N GLN A 122 -20.48 -23.91 -25.67
CA GLN A 122 -21.81 -24.24 -25.14
C GLN A 122 -22.79 -23.06 -25.30
N ALA A 123 -22.34 -21.82 -25.08
CA ALA A 123 -23.17 -20.62 -25.25
C ALA A 123 -23.57 -20.38 -26.72
N ILE A 124 -22.71 -20.74 -27.68
CA ILE A 124 -23.01 -20.67 -29.11
C ILE A 124 -24.09 -21.70 -29.52
N GLU A 125 -24.08 -22.91 -28.96
CA GLU A 125 -25.16 -23.89 -29.14
C GLU A 125 -26.47 -23.47 -28.43
N ASP A 126 -26.38 -22.74 -27.30
CA ASP A 126 -27.56 -22.15 -26.65
C ASP A 126 -28.28 -21.16 -27.58
N ILE A 127 -27.52 -20.32 -28.29
CA ILE A 127 -28.01 -19.32 -29.26
C ILE A 127 -28.73 -20.01 -30.42
N ALA A 128 -28.13 -21.06 -31.01
CA ALA A 128 -28.75 -21.83 -32.07
C ALA A 128 -30.07 -22.49 -31.60
N THR A 129 -30.05 -23.12 -30.43
CA THR A 129 -31.24 -23.76 -29.82
C THR A 129 -32.33 -22.74 -29.51
N PHE A 130 -31.95 -21.54 -29.07
CA PHE A 130 -32.87 -20.42 -28.83
C PHE A 130 -33.56 -19.97 -30.13
N ILE A 131 -32.78 -19.70 -31.18
CA ILE A 131 -33.30 -19.24 -32.48
C ILE A 131 -34.26 -20.28 -33.07
N GLN A 132 -33.87 -21.56 -33.11
CA GLN A 132 -34.74 -22.65 -33.56
C GLN A 132 -36.05 -22.71 -32.74
N THR A 133 -35.98 -22.58 -31.41
CA THR A 133 -37.16 -22.62 -30.55
C THR A 133 -38.06 -21.41 -30.76
N MET A 134 -37.51 -20.21 -30.94
CA MET A 134 -38.31 -19.00 -31.20
C MET A 134 -38.94 -19.02 -32.60
N ASN A 135 -38.25 -19.54 -33.61
CA ASN A 135 -38.82 -19.77 -34.95
C ASN A 135 -40.09 -20.62 -34.87
N ASN A 136 -40.02 -21.75 -34.16
CA ASN A 136 -41.16 -22.65 -33.94
C ASN A 136 -42.27 -22.00 -33.09
N LYS A 137 -41.90 -21.31 -31.99
CA LYS A 137 -42.84 -20.68 -31.04
C LYS A 137 -43.63 -19.53 -31.65
N PHE A 138 -42.99 -18.70 -32.49
CA PHE A 138 -43.61 -17.54 -33.14
C PHE A 138 -44.06 -17.80 -34.58
N LYS A 139 -43.81 -19.01 -35.11
CA LYS A 139 -44.14 -19.45 -36.48
C LYS A 139 -43.57 -18.52 -37.55
N LEU A 140 -42.27 -18.22 -37.42
CA LEU A 140 -41.55 -17.35 -38.35
C LEU A 140 -41.20 -18.12 -39.63
N ASN A 141 -41.72 -17.65 -40.77
CA ASN A 141 -41.46 -18.24 -42.09
C ASN A 141 -40.26 -17.54 -42.74
N ASN A 142 -39.27 -18.30 -43.21
CA ASN A 142 -38.00 -17.79 -43.77
C ASN A 142 -37.37 -16.65 -42.93
N PRO A 143 -37.10 -16.91 -41.62
CA PRO A 143 -36.71 -15.87 -40.68
C PRO A 143 -35.34 -15.24 -41.00
N LYS A 144 -35.24 -13.91 -40.88
CA LYS A 144 -34.00 -13.16 -40.97
C LYS A 144 -33.56 -12.75 -39.58
N TRP A 145 -32.60 -13.47 -39.00
CA TRP A 145 -32.07 -13.19 -37.66
C TRP A 145 -30.84 -12.30 -37.72
N ILE A 146 -30.88 -11.18 -37.01
CA ILE A 146 -29.70 -10.35 -36.74
C ILE A 146 -29.32 -10.48 -35.27
N VAL A 147 -28.06 -10.84 -35.01
CA VAL A 147 -27.54 -11.04 -33.64
C VAL A 147 -26.62 -9.89 -33.25
N PHE A 148 -26.78 -9.39 -32.04
CA PHE A 148 -26.06 -8.24 -31.50
C PHE A 148 -25.41 -8.59 -30.17
N GLY A 149 -24.23 -8.04 -29.91
CA GLY A 149 -23.61 -8.11 -28.58
C GLY A 149 -22.43 -7.16 -28.46
N GLY A 150 -22.11 -6.78 -27.23
CA GLY A 150 -20.93 -5.98 -26.88
C GLY A 150 -19.90 -6.80 -26.11
N SER A 151 -18.62 -6.44 -26.20
CA SER A 151 -17.53 -7.11 -25.48
C SER A 151 -17.48 -8.61 -25.83
N TYR A 152 -17.31 -9.49 -24.83
CA TYR A 152 -17.45 -10.96 -24.98
C TYR A 152 -18.77 -11.39 -25.68
N ALA A 153 -19.89 -10.70 -25.45
CA ALA A 153 -21.14 -11.01 -26.17
C ALA A 153 -21.09 -10.62 -27.65
N GLY A 154 -20.27 -9.63 -28.01
CA GLY A 154 -19.92 -9.31 -29.39
C GLY A 154 -19.14 -10.46 -30.05
N SER A 155 -18.16 -11.03 -29.34
CA SER A 155 -17.45 -12.23 -29.81
C SER A 155 -18.42 -13.39 -30.05
N LEU A 156 -19.35 -13.65 -29.11
CA LEU A 156 -20.40 -14.67 -29.28
C LEU A 156 -21.30 -14.41 -30.49
N ALA A 157 -21.68 -13.15 -30.76
CA ALA A 157 -22.49 -12.80 -31.92
C ALA A 157 -21.76 -13.12 -33.24
N LEU A 158 -20.48 -12.76 -33.33
CA LEU A 158 -19.62 -13.03 -34.49
C LEU A 158 -19.33 -14.52 -34.67
N TRP A 159 -19.01 -15.25 -33.60
CA TRP A 159 -18.74 -16.69 -33.66
C TRP A 159 -20.00 -17.51 -33.93
N ALA A 160 -21.16 -17.09 -33.43
CA ALA A 160 -22.44 -17.72 -33.77
C ALA A 160 -22.80 -17.51 -35.26
N ARG A 161 -22.60 -16.31 -35.82
CA ARG A 161 -22.77 -16.05 -37.25
C ARG A 161 -21.75 -16.82 -38.12
N GLN A 162 -20.51 -16.97 -37.67
CA GLN A 162 -19.51 -17.80 -38.34
C GLN A 162 -19.90 -19.29 -38.36
N LYS A 163 -20.56 -19.78 -37.30
CA LYS A 163 -20.89 -21.21 -37.14
C LYS A 163 -22.24 -21.63 -37.74
N TYR A 164 -23.26 -20.74 -37.72
CA TYR A 164 -24.60 -21.00 -38.27
C TYR A 164 -25.01 -19.94 -39.30
N PRO A 165 -24.25 -19.75 -40.40
CA PRO A 165 -24.55 -18.75 -41.42
C PRO A 165 -25.86 -18.99 -42.18
N GLU A 166 -26.44 -20.19 -42.09
CA GLU A 166 -27.77 -20.53 -42.58
C GLU A 166 -28.92 -20.12 -41.65
N MET A 167 -28.61 -19.82 -40.38
CA MET A 167 -29.60 -19.52 -39.33
C MET A 167 -29.59 -18.05 -38.90
N ILE A 168 -28.40 -17.45 -38.81
CA ILE A 168 -28.18 -16.04 -38.45
C ILE A 168 -27.80 -15.31 -39.74
N THR A 169 -28.60 -14.36 -40.20
CA THR A 169 -28.41 -13.65 -41.48
C THR A 169 -27.23 -12.68 -41.47
N GLY A 170 -26.98 -12.05 -40.32
CA GLY A 170 -25.83 -11.19 -40.07
C GLY A 170 -25.68 -10.86 -38.59
N ALA A 171 -24.57 -10.24 -38.21
CA ALA A 171 -24.30 -9.89 -36.81
C ALA A 171 -23.58 -8.56 -36.60
N VAL A 172 -23.83 -7.91 -35.47
CA VAL A 172 -23.10 -6.74 -34.99
C VAL A 172 -22.39 -7.12 -33.70
N GLY A 173 -21.06 -7.27 -33.78
CA GLY A 173 -20.21 -7.60 -32.64
C GLY A 173 -19.40 -6.38 -32.24
N SER A 174 -19.87 -5.63 -31.24
CA SER A 174 -19.24 -4.39 -30.79
C SER A 174 -18.14 -4.64 -29.76
N SER A 175 -16.99 -3.97 -29.97
CA SER A 175 -15.77 -4.08 -29.16
C SER A 175 -15.39 -5.53 -28.75
N PRO A 176 -15.39 -6.51 -29.69
CA PRO A 176 -15.32 -7.92 -29.37
C PRO A 176 -13.89 -8.38 -29.02
N LEU A 177 -13.80 -9.28 -28.04
CA LEU A 177 -12.56 -10.00 -27.73
C LEU A 177 -12.39 -11.17 -28.72
N MET A 178 -11.59 -10.96 -29.76
CA MET A 178 -11.35 -11.94 -30.83
C MET A 178 -9.95 -12.56 -30.78
N GLU A 179 -8.96 -11.82 -30.27
CA GLU A 179 -7.55 -12.23 -30.15
C GLU A 179 -7.11 -12.28 -28.66
N PRO A 180 -7.69 -13.15 -27.81
CA PRO A 180 -7.31 -13.26 -26.41
C PRO A 180 -5.81 -13.62 -26.24
N ARG A 181 -5.16 -12.97 -25.27
CA ARG A 181 -3.75 -13.17 -24.88
C ARG A 181 -3.70 -13.53 -23.40
N LEU A 182 -2.62 -14.15 -22.88
CA LEU A 182 -2.53 -14.39 -21.43
C LEU A 182 -2.30 -13.07 -20.69
N ASP A 183 -1.17 -12.43 -20.99
CA ASP A 183 -0.81 -11.08 -20.57
C ASP A 183 -1.41 -10.05 -21.56
N PHE A 184 -1.83 -8.89 -21.05
CA PHE A 184 -2.44 -7.80 -21.82
C PHE A 184 -1.95 -6.43 -21.31
N TRP A 185 -0.63 -6.26 -21.25
CA TRP A 185 0.04 -5.00 -20.90
C TRP A 185 -0.29 -3.85 -21.86
N GLU A 186 -0.66 -4.15 -23.10
CA GLU A 186 -1.01 -3.17 -24.14
C GLU A 186 -2.16 -2.26 -23.69
N ALA A 187 -3.08 -2.76 -22.86
CA ALA A 187 -4.16 -1.99 -22.26
C ALA A 187 -3.66 -0.83 -21.39
N SER A 188 -2.59 -1.03 -20.61
CA SER A 188 -2.02 0.01 -19.76
C SER A 188 -1.20 1.03 -20.55
N GLN A 189 -0.62 0.64 -21.69
CA GLN A 189 0.05 1.57 -22.61
C GLN A 189 -0.95 2.41 -23.43
N LEU A 190 -2.09 1.83 -23.86
CA LEU A 190 -3.14 2.63 -24.50
C LEU A 190 -3.71 3.66 -23.53
N ALA A 191 -3.98 3.25 -22.27
CA ALA A 191 -4.44 4.18 -21.25
C ALA A 191 -3.42 5.33 -21.02
N ASP A 192 -2.13 5.03 -20.91
CA ASP A 192 -1.08 6.05 -20.85
C ASP A 192 -1.16 7.03 -22.06
N LYS A 193 -1.19 6.49 -23.28
CA LYS A 193 -1.34 7.28 -24.52
C LYS A 193 -2.60 8.15 -24.52
N VAL A 194 -3.73 7.65 -24.02
CA VAL A 194 -4.98 8.41 -23.89
C VAL A 194 -4.84 9.55 -22.87
N TYR A 195 -4.20 9.32 -21.72
CA TYR A 195 -3.94 10.38 -20.73
C TYR A 195 -2.98 11.44 -21.28
N ARG A 196 -1.83 11.06 -21.85
CA ARG A 196 -0.87 12.04 -22.43
C ARG A 196 -1.47 12.86 -23.56
N ASN A 197 -2.29 12.25 -24.42
CA ASN A 197 -2.96 12.96 -25.52
C ASN A 197 -4.11 13.87 -25.04
N SER A 198 -4.78 13.52 -23.93
CA SER A 198 -5.88 14.32 -23.39
C SER A 198 -5.38 15.50 -22.54
N ASP A 199 -4.41 15.26 -21.65
CA ASP A 199 -3.88 16.24 -20.72
C ASP A 199 -2.47 15.82 -20.24
N PRO A 200 -1.39 16.42 -20.78
CA PRO A 200 -0.02 16.11 -20.37
C PRO A 200 0.31 16.41 -18.89
N LYS A 201 -0.34 17.41 -18.26
CA LYS A 201 -0.14 17.71 -16.83
C LYS A 201 -0.74 16.57 -15.99
N CYS A 202 -1.91 16.08 -16.40
CA CYS A 202 -2.58 14.95 -15.77
C CYS A 202 -1.76 13.66 -15.87
N ALA A 203 -1.21 13.34 -17.05
CA ALA A 203 -0.39 12.15 -17.23
C ALA A 203 0.86 12.15 -16.34
N GLU A 204 1.58 13.28 -16.25
CA GLU A 204 2.74 13.37 -15.35
C GLU A 204 2.32 13.40 -13.86
N ASN A 205 1.16 13.97 -13.50
CA ASN A 205 0.61 13.88 -12.15
C ASN A 205 0.21 12.44 -11.75
N ILE A 206 -0.34 11.66 -12.68
CA ILE A 206 -0.59 10.20 -12.50
C ILE A 206 0.74 9.51 -12.21
N LYS A 207 1.75 9.75 -13.06
CA LYS A 207 3.10 9.19 -12.89
C LYS A 207 3.74 9.54 -11.56
N ILE A 208 3.65 10.80 -11.11
CA ILE A 208 4.14 11.22 -9.79
C ILE A 208 3.39 10.49 -8.67
N GLY A 209 2.06 10.36 -8.75
CA GLY A 209 1.27 9.64 -7.75
C GLY A 209 1.58 8.14 -7.68
N PHE A 210 1.77 7.48 -8.83
CA PHE A 210 2.16 6.06 -8.88
C PHE A 210 3.60 5.85 -8.38
N LEU A 211 4.55 6.75 -8.70
CA LEU A 211 5.92 6.69 -8.18
C LEU A 211 5.98 6.94 -6.66
N GLN A 212 5.20 7.90 -6.13
CA GLN A 212 5.03 8.10 -4.69
C GLN A 212 4.49 6.83 -4.02
N MET A 213 3.48 6.19 -4.62
CA MET A 213 2.95 4.92 -4.14
C MET A 213 4.00 3.79 -4.18
N MET A 214 4.81 3.67 -5.24
CA MET A 214 5.90 2.68 -5.33
C MET A 214 6.92 2.84 -4.18
N ASP A 215 7.41 4.06 -3.94
CA ASP A 215 8.38 4.34 -2.88
C ASP A 215 7.81 3.99 -1.49
N MET A 216 6.58 4.43 -1.22
CA MET A 216 5.88 4.13 0.03
C MET A 216 5.64 2.62 0.23
N LEU A 217 5.34 1.86 -0.82
CA LEU A 217 5.18 0.40 -0.71
C LEU A 217 6.49 -0.33 -0.37
N GLY A 218 7.65 0.27 -0.68
CA GLY A 218 8.98 -0.30 -0.48
C GLY A 218 9.42 -0.47 0.99
N ASN A 219 8.70 0.12 1.95
CA ASN A 219 9.03 0.08 3.38
C ASN A 219 7.78 0.03 4.29
N GLU A 220 7.93 -0.45 5.53
CA GLU A 220 6.81 -0.63 6.48
C GLU A 220 6.09 0.68 6.83
N THR A 221 6.82 1.79 6.96
CA THR A 221 6.24 3.10 7.33
C THR A 221 5.36 3.64 6.20
N GLY A 222 5.85 3.60 4.96
CA GLY A 222 5.09 4.00 3.79
C GLY A 222 3.87 3.10 3.54
N ARG A 223 4.00 1.77 3.70
CA ARG A 223 2.84 0.85 3.65
C ARG A 223 1.80 1.15 4.73
N SER A 224 2.24 1.53 5.93
CA SER A 224 1.34 1.94 7.02
C SER A 224 0.63 3.26 6.71
N GLN A 225 1.33 4.23 6.11
CA GLN A 225 0.75 5.49 5.64
C GLN A 225 -0.27 5.28 4.51
N LEU A 226 0.02 4.39 3.55
CA LEU A 226 -0.93 4.00 2.50
C LEU A 226 -2.17 3.29 3.08
N SER A 227 -1.96 2.36 4.01
CA SER A 227 -3.02 1.65 4.76
C SER A 227 -3.98 2.62 5.48
N GLU A 228 -3.45 3.67 6.12
CA GLU A 228 -4.26 4.74 6.69
C GLU A 228 -4.99 5.56 5.62
N LEU A 229 -4.24 6.12 4.65
CA LEU A 229 -4.73 7.08 3.66
C LEU A 229 -5.84 6.48 2.79
N PHE A 230 -5.56 5.33 2.16
CA PHE A 230 -6.52 4.59 1.33
C PHE A 230 -7.52 3.78 2.16
N LYS A 231 -7.50 3.90 3.49
CA LYS A 231 -8.46 3.28 4.42
C LYS A 231 -8.56 1.78 4.21
N THR A 232 -7.45 1.05 4.20
CA THR A 232 -7.47 -0.34 3.75
C THR A 232 -8.19 -1.29 4.71
N GLU A 233 -8.67 -2.42 4.19
CA GLU A 233 -9.22 -3.53 4.97
C GLU A 233 -8.46 -4.82 4.61
N PRO A 234 -7.68 -5.39 5.56
CA PRO A 234 -7.39 -4.89 6.90
C PRO A 234 -6.60 -3.56 6.90
N ARG A 235 -6.59 -2.86 8.04
CA ARG A 235 -5.80 -1.64 8.28
C ARG A 235 -4.31 -1.91 8.51
N SER A 236 -3.75 -2.84 7.73
CA SER A 236 -2.32 -3.13 7.66
C SER A 236 -2.01 -3.65 6.25
N LEU A 237 -1.17 -2.93 5.51
CA LEU A 237 -0.70 -3.34 4.19
C LEU A 237 0.63 -4.08 4.35
N THR A 238 0.55 -5.41 4.38
CA THR A 238 1.68 -6.32 4.57
C THR A 238 2.69 -6.26 3.40
N PRO A 239 3.95 -6.69 3.59
CA PRO A 239 4.91 -6.90 2.50
C PRO A 239 4.58 -8.08 1.56
N ASP A 240 3.49 -8.82 1.78
CA ASP A 240 3.04 -9.87 0.86
C ASP A 240 2.74 -9.24 -0.52
N LEU A 241 3.46 -9.70 -1.53
CA LEU A 241 3.39 -9.17 -2.89
C LEU A 241 1.97 -9.27 -3.48
N ARG A 242 1.18 -10.28 -3.10
CA ARG A 242 -0.20 -10.48 -3.59
C ARG A 242 -1.16 -9.44 -3.00
N ASN A 243 -0.96 -9.06 -1.74
CA ASN A 243 -1.72 -7.99 -1.08
C ASN A 243 -1.36 -6.62 -1.66
N ILE A 244 -0.08 -6.40 -1.96
CA ILE A 244 0.39 -5.18 -2.65
C ILE A 244 -0.16 -5.14 -4.08
N GLN A 245 -0.12 -6.24 -4.83
CA GLN A 245 -0.64 -6.32 -6.20
C GLN A 245 -2.18 -6.24 -6.25
N LEU A 246 -2.90 -6.67 -5.22
CA LEU A 246 -4.33 -6.39 -5.06
C LEU A 246 -4.56 -4.88 -4.90
N PHE A 247 -3.83 -4.22 -4.00
CA PHE A 247 -3.95 -2.77 -3.81
C PHE A 247 -3.62 -1.98 -5.08
N THR A 248 -2.52 -2.31 -5.78
CA THR A 248 -2.09 -1.58 -6.98
C THR A 248 -2.93 -1.91 -8.22
N SER A 249 -3.47 -3.13 -8.35
CA SER A 249 -4.41 -3.45 -9.43
C SER A 249 -5.74 -2.73 -9.26
N ILE A 250 -6.22 -2.50 -8.02
CA ILE A 250 -7.36 -1.62 -7.77
C ILE A 250 -7.04 -0.19 -8.29
N GLN A 251 -5.85 0.34 -8.00
CA GLN A 251 -5.45 1.68 -8.46
C GLN A 251 -5.31 1.77 -9.99
N LEU A 252 -4.58 0.84 -10.62
CA LEU A 252 -4.46 0.76 -12.09
C LEU A 252 -5.84 0.72 -12.75
N ASN A 253 -6.72 -0.15 -12.26
CA ASN A 253 -8.05 -0.34 -12.81
C ASN A 253 -8.96 0.89 -12.62
N ASN A 254 -8.67 1.82 -11.69
CA ASN A 254 -9.39 3.09 -11.63
C ASN A 254 -9.20 3.90 -12.94
N PHE A 255 -7.98 3.93 -13.47
CA PHE A 255 -7.64 4.66 -14.70
C PHE A 255 -8.05 3.88 -15.96
N LEU A 256 -7.79 2.58 -16.02
CA LEU A 256 -8.23 1.75 -17.16
C LEU A 256 -9.75 1.83 -17.37
N SER A 257 -10.55 1.81 -16.30
CA SER A 257 -12.01 1.90 -16.39
C SER A 257 -12.52 3.27 -16.85
N ALA A 258 -11.86 4.36 -16.49
CA ALA A 258 -12.23 5.71 -16.91
C ALA A 258 -11.87 6.00 -18.39
N VAL A 259 -10.88 5.28 -18.92
CA VAL A 259 -10.54 5.23 -20.35
C VAL A 259 -11.52 4.33 -21.12
N GLN A 260 -11.77 3.11 -20.62
CA GLN A 260 -12.69 2.14 -21.24
C GLN A 260 -14.14 2.67 -21.33
N TYR A 261 -14.67 3.25 -20.25
CA TYR A 261 -16.09 3.59 -20.11
C TYR A 261 -16.35 5.10 -20.03
N ARG A 262 -15.97 5.86 -21.08
CA ARG A 262 -16.22 7.32 -21.17
C ARG A 262 -17.73 7.65 -21.28
N GLY A 263 -18.43 7.73 -20.15
CA GLY A 263 -19.78 8.32 -20.04
C GLY A 263 -20.97 7.42 -20.43
N GLY A 264 -20.76 6.13 -20.73
CA GLY A 264 -21.83 5.21 -21.14
C GLY A 264 -22.99 5.08 -20.13
N PRO A 265 -24.21 4.69 -20.56
CA PRO A 265 -25.41 4.76 -19.72
C PRO A 265 -25.37 3.88 -18.46
N TYR A 266 -24.57 2.81 -18.44
CA TYR A 266 -24.33 2.01 -17.23
C TYR A 266 -23.65 2.79 -16.08
N MET A 267 -23.08 3.98 -16.34
CA MET A 267 -22.62 4.90 -15.30
C MET A 267 -23.66 5.96 -14.89
N GLN A 268 -24.77 6.15 -15.63
CA GLN A 268 -25.69 7.27 -15.41
C GLN A 268 -26.54 7.14 -14.12
N ASN A 269 -26.71 5.92 -13.60
CA ASN A 269 -27.27 5.67 -12.26
C ASN A 269 -26.22 5.75 -11.13
N GLY A 270 -24.95 6.07 -11.45
CA GLY A 270 -23.83 6.11 -10.50
C GLY A 270 -23.18 7.49 -10.39
N THR A 271 -22.42 7.91 -11.40
CA THR A 271 -21.60 9.14 -11.35
C THR A 271 -21.29 9.73 -12.73
N HIS A 272 -21.47 11.05 -12.89
CA HIS A 272 -20.85 11.87 -13.95
C HIS A 272 -19.33 12.11 -13.70
N SER A 273 -18.69 11.29 -12.86
CA SER A 273 -17.44 11.64 -12.16
C SER A 273 -16.29 10.68 -12.44
N PHE A 274 -16.45 9.74 -13.38
CA PHE A 274 -15.49 8.65 -13.62
C PHE A 274 -15.13 8.49 -15.11
N ASN A 275 -14.74 9.59 -15.75
CA ASN A 275 -14.18 9.63 -17.10
C ASN A 275 -12.76 10.24 -17.09
N VAL A 276 -12.06 10.22 -18.23
CA VAL A 276 -10.68 10.77 -18.35
C VAL A 276 -10.59 12.21 -17.84
N GLU A 277 -11.53 13.08 -18.20
CA GLU A 277 -11.54 14.50 -17.84
C GLU A 277 -11.78 14.72 -16.34
N SER A 278 -12.67 13.96 -15.71
CA SER A 278 -12.96 14.08 -14.28
C SER A 278 -11.81 13.55 -13.42
N LEU A 279 -11.14 12.47 -13.83
CA LEU A 279 -9.93 12.00 -13.15
C LEU A 279 -8.79 13.00 -13.32
N CYS A 280 -8.59 13.57 -14.51
CA CYS A 280 -7.60 14.62 -14.73
C CYS A 280 -7.89 15.90 -13.95
N GLY A 281 -9.17 16.30 -13.82
CA GLY A 281 -9.60 17.38 -12.94
C GLY A 281 -9.33 17.15 -11.45
N MET A 282 -9.10 15.90 -11.02
CA MET A 282 -8.65 15.57 -9.67
C MET A 282 -7.12 15.47 -9.56
N MET A 283 -6.44 14.87 -10.55
CA MET A 283 -4.97 14.76 -10.57
C MET A 283 -4.28 16.12 -10.76
N ASN A 284 -4.90 17.05 -11.49
CA ASN A 284 -4.40 18.41 -11.70
C ASN A 284 -4.84 19.42 -10.62
N ASN A 285 -5.50 18.97 -9.56
CA ASN A 285 -6.06 19.83 -8.51
C ASN A 285 -4.99 20.21 -7.48
N ASP A 286 -4.36 21.37 -7.68
CA ASP A 286 -3.23 21.90 -6.89
C ASP A 286 -3.53 22.18 -5.39
N LYS A 287 -4.66 21.68 -4.86
CA LYS A 287 -5.05 21.69 -3.44
C LYS A 287 -4.59 20.45 -2.67
N PHE A 288 -4.10 19.42 -3.35
CA PHE A 288 -3.68 18.14 -2.76
C PHE A 288 -2.41 17.63 -3.46
N ASP A 289 -1.60 16.85 -2.75
CA ASP A 289 -0.54 16.05 -3.37
C ASP A 289 -1.13 14.91 -4.23
N GLN A 290 -0.32 14.36 -5.13
CA GLN A 290 -0.77 13.37 -6.12
C GLN A 290 -1.19 12.05 -5.46
N ILE A 291 -0.56 11.64 -4.36
CA ILE A 291 -0.98 10.45 -3.60
C ILE A 291 -2.37 10.64 -2.92
N ARG A 292 -2.74 11.84 -2.49
CA ARG A 292 -4.13 12.17 -2.08
C ARG A 292 -5.08 12.31 -3.26
N ALA A 293 -4.62 12.73 -4.44
CA ALA A 293 -5.44 12.69 -5.63
C ALA A 293 -5.83 11.23 -5.98
N LEU A 294 -4.89 10.28 -5.83
CA LEU A 294 -5.18 8.84 -5.92
C LEU A 294 -6.16 8.36 -4.84
N GLU A 295 -6.00 8.77 -3.56
CA GLU A 295 -6.97 8.45 -2.49
C GLU A 295 -8.40 8.88 -2.84
N ARG A 296 -8.53 10.09 -3.39
CA ARG A 296 -9.83 10.64 -3.82
C ARG A 296 -10.43 9.84 -4.96
N ILE A 297 -9.65 9.53 -6.00
CA ILE A 297 -10.08 8.71 -7.14
C ILE A 297 -10.49 7.30 -6.70
N ASN A 298 -9.79 6.72 -5.74
CA ASN A 298 -10.17 5.45 -5.12
C ASN A 298 -11.49 5.56 -4.35
N SER A 299 -11.70 6.63 -3.57
CA SER A 299 -12.89 6.83 -2.73
C SER A 299 -14.21 7.05 -3.51
N ILE A 300 -14.14 7.57 -4.74
CA ILE A 300 -15.34 7.90 -5.55
C ILE A 300 -15.85 6.72 -6.39
N ARG A 301 -15.08 5.65 -6.55
CA ARG A 301 -15.39 4.59 -7.52
C ARG A 301 -16.62 3.78 -7.10
N VAL A 302 -17.61 3.75 -7.98
CA VAL A 302 -18.82 2.94 -7.82
C VAL A 302 -18.66 1.62 -8.58
N ILE A 303 -18.51 0.53 -7.82
CA ILE A 303 -18.83 -0.88 -8.14
C ILE A 303 -18.50 -1.38 -9.56
N GLN A 304 -17.50 -2.26 -9.68
CA GLN A 304 -17.33 -3.18 -10.82
C GLN A 304 -17.37 -4.67 -10.43
N SER A 305 -17.34 -4.99 -9.14
CA SER A 305 -17.46 -6.33 -8.57
C SER A 305 -18.09 -6.22 -7.19
N LYS A 306 -18.71 -7.30 -6.69
CA LYS A 306 -19.40 -7.27 -5.38
C LYS A 306 -18.41 -7.40 -4.21
N TYR A 307 -17.21 -7.94 -4.44
CA TYR A 307 -16.11 -7.82 -3.47
C TYR A 307 -15.74 -6.34 -3.20
N LEU A 308 -15.84 -5.48 -4.22
CA LEU A 308 -15.50 -4.07 -4.13
C LEU A 308 -16.71 -3.16 -3.80
N SER A 309 -17.89 -3.71 -3.45
CA SER A 309 -19.08 -2.87 -3.17
C SER A 309 -18.96 -2.00 -1.92
N ASP A 310 -18.08 -2.36 -0.99
CA ASP A 310 -17.80 -1.60 0.23
C ASP A 310 -16.58 -0.67 0.13
N MET A 311 -15.98 -0.48 -1.07
CA MET A 311 -14.81 0.41 -1.26
C MET A 311 -15.01 1.85 -0.78
N GLN A 312 -16.26 2.35 -0.80
CA GLN A 312 -16.59 3.68 -0.26
C GLN A 312 -16.38 3.80 1.27
N LYS A 313 -16.22 2.67 1.97
CA LYS A 313 -15.93 2.60 3.41
C LYS A 313 -14.44 2.28 3.65
N ASN A 314 -13.95 1.18 3.06
CA ASN A 314 -12.57 0.72 3.17
C ASN A 314 -12.09 0.07 1.86
N THR A 315 -10.81 0.19 1.52
CA THR A 315 -10.22 -0.47 0.33
C THR A 315 -9.75 -1.89 0.68
N PRO A 316 -10.34 -2.97 0.14
CA PRO A 316 -9.91 -4.32 0.50
C PRO A 316 -8.54 -4.66 -0.11
N VAL A 317 -7.60 -5.15 0.71
CA VAL A 317 -6.21 -5.46 0.31
C VAL A 317 -5.72 -6.84 0.76
N ASP A 318 -6.54 -7.63 1.45
CA ASP A 318 -6.23 -9.04 1.77
C ASP A 318 -6.57 -9.96 0.59
N PHE A 319 -5.55 -10.41 -0.13
CA PHE A 319 -5.65 -11.37 -1.23
C PHE A 319 -6.24 -12.71 -0.78
N ASP A 320 -5.91 -13.20 0.41
CA ASP A 320 -6.48 -14.44 0.92
C ASP A 320 -7.97 -14.24 1.30
N ALA A 321 -8.42 -13.02 1.62
CA ALA A 321 -9.85 -12.69 1.72
C ALA A 321 -10.54 -12.62 0.34
N LEU A 322 -9.88 -12.09 -0.69
CA LEU A 322 -10.38 -12.15 -2.07
C LEU A 322 -10.52 -13.60 -2.55
N VAL A 323 -9.53 -14.46 -2.28
CA VAL A 323 -9.61 -15.89 -2.56
C VAL A 323 -10.75 -16.55 -1.77
N LYS A 324 -10.87 -16.32 -0.45
CA LYS A 324 -12.00 -16.84 0.36
C LYS A 324 -13.37 -16.38 -0.17
N TYR A 325 -13.45 -15.17 -0.73
CA TYR A 325 -14.65 -14.66 -1.40
C TYR A 325 -14.94 -15.44 -2.70
N LEU A 326 -13.94 -15.57 -3.58
CA LEU A 326 -14.04 -16.29 -4.86
C LEU A 326 -14.18 -17.81 -4.71
N VAL A 327 -13.83 -18.42 -3.57
CA VAL A 327 -14.06 -19.84 -3.27
C VAL A 327 -15.55 -20.19 -3.11
N LYS A 328 -16.42 -19.21 -2.81
CA LYS A 328 -17.87 -19.43 -2.67
C LYS A 328 -18.47 -19.96 -3.96
N LYS A 329 -19.31 -20.99 -3.86
CA LYS A 329 -19.87 -21.71 -5.03
C LYS A 329 -21.35 -21.43 -5.25
N ASP A 330 -22.04 -20.95 -4.24
CA ASP A 330 -23.48 -20.72 -4.28
C ASP A 330 -23.83 -19.55 -5.21
N PHE A 331 -24.94 -19.67 -5.96
CA PHE A 331 -25.46 -18.56 -6.75
C PHE A 331 -26.19 -17.56 -5.85
N ASP A 332 -25.63 -16.35 -5.68
CA ASP A 332 -26.23 -15.28 -4.87
C ASP A 332 -27.52 -14.71 -5.49
N GLU A 333 -28.44 -14.17 -4.68
CA GLU A 333 -29.74 -13.67 -5.16
C GLU A 333 -29.61 -12.43 -6.06
N GLU A 334 -28.69 -11.51 -5.71
CA GLU A 334 -28.38 -10.33 -6.53
C GLU A 334 -27.57 -10.68 -7.80
N GLY A 335 -26.92 -11.85 -7.82
CA GLY A 335 -26.20 -12.40 -8.96
C GLY A 335 -24.79 -11.85 -9.20
N TRP A 336 -24.24 -11.00 -8.33
CA TRP A 336 -22.95 -10.34 -8.57
C TRP A 336 -21.75 -11.18 -8.12
N ALA A 337 -21.84 -11.87 -6.97
CA ALA A 337 -20.73 -12.71 -6.49
C ALA A 337 -20.53 -13.95 -7.38
N SER A 338 -21.64 -14.47 -7.92
CA SER A 338 -21.62 -15.49 -8.96
C SER A 338 -21.07 -14.97 -10.30
N VAL A 339 -21.40 -13.73 -10.72
CA VAL A 339 -20.76 -13.06 -11.87
C VAL A 339 -19.24 -12.97 -11.69
N ASP A 340 -18.75 -12.52 -10.53
CA ASP A 340 -17.30 -12.36 -10.28
C ASP A 340 -16.55 -13.70 -10.44
N ARG A 341 -17.06 -14.79 -9.84
CA ARG A 341 -16.46 -16.13 -9.98
C ARG A 341 -16.59 -16.71 -11.39
N ALA A 342 -17.74 -16.55 -12.04
CA ALA A 342 -18.00 -17.04 -13.40
C ALA A 342 -17.13 -16.33 -14.45
N THR A 343 -16.95 -15.01 -14.31
CA THR A 343 -16.10 -14.20 -15.19
C THR A 343 -14.64 -14.58 -15.04
N LEU A 344 -14.15 -14.76 -13.80
CA LEU A 344 -12.80 -15.24 -13.55
C LEU A 344 -12.58 -16.64 -14.16
N TRP A 345 -13.56 -17.55 -14.03
CA TRP A 345 -13.47 -18.88 -14.65
C TRP A 345 -13.25 -18.80 -16.17
N GLN A 346 -14.04 -18.02 -16.91
CA GLN A 346 -13.84 -17.90 -18.36
C GLN A 346 -12.50 -17.26 -18.74
N ARG A 347 -11.95 -16.36 -17.91
CA ARG A 347 -10.59 -15.85 -18.12
C ARG A 347 -9.54 -16.94 -17.86
N CYS A 348 -9.66 -17.72 -16.79
CA CYS A 348 -8.74 -18.82 -16.50
C CYS A 348 -8.89 -20.05 -17.43
N THR A 349 -9.93 -20.13 -18.28
CA THR A 349 -10.24 -21.33 -19.11
C THR A 349 -10.50 -21.08 -20.58
N GLU A 350 -10.64 -19.82 -21.04
CA GLU A 350 -10.82 -19.49 -22.46
C GLU A 350 -10.04 -18.25 -22.92
N PHE A 351 -9.94 -17.19 -22.09
CA PHE A 351 -9.63 -15.83 -22.60
C PHE A 351 -8.46 -15.06 -21.97
N GLY A 352 -8.08 -15.34 -20.72
CA GLY A 352 -7.10 -14.59 -19.93
C GLY A 352 -7.28 -13.07 -19.98
N SER A 353 -6.44 -12.46 -20.83
CA SER A 353 -6.39 -11.05 -21.21
C SER A 353 -6.33 -10.17 -19.98
N PHE A 354 -5.30 -10.39 -19.17
CA PHE A 354 -5.11 -9.75 -17.87
C PHE A 354 -4.35 -8.41 -18.02
N PRO A 355 -4.94 -7.25 -17.67
CA PRO A 355 -4.25 -5.98 -17.77
C PRO A 355 -3.12 -5.88 -16.75
N THR A 356 -1.87 -5.89 -17.23
CA THR A 356 -0.66 -5.74 -16.42
C THR A 356 0.08 -4.44 -16.73
N THR A 357 1.17 -4.22 -16.02
CA THR A 357 2.18 -3.18 -16.28
C THR A 357 3.51 -3.76 -16.81
N ASP A 358 3.52 -5.02 -17.27
CA ASP A 358 4.76 -5.75 -17.56
C ASP A 358 5.42 -5.35 -18.91
N GLY A 359 4.71 -4.59 -19.75
CA GLY A 359 5.13 -4.23 -21.11
C GLY A 359 6.24 -3.17 -21.22
N ASP A 360 6.14 -2.05 -20.48
CA ASP A 360 7.10 -0.93 -20.50
C ASP A 360 7.33 -0.34 -19.10
N THR A 361 8.58 0.02 -18.83
CA THR A 361 9.05 0.64 -17.59
C THR A 361 8.80 2.16 -17.54
N ASN A 362 8.53 2.83 -18.67
CA ASN A 362 8.29 4.28 -18.73
C ASN A 362 6.81 4.67 -18.67
N ASN A 363 5.92 3.69 -18.55
CA ASN A 363 4.47 3.88 -18.40
C ASN A 363 4.15 4.74 -17.16
N ILE A 364 3.18 5.66 -17.26
CA ILE A 364 2.70 6.46 -16.11
C ILE A 364 2.20 5.63 -14.91
N PHE A 365 1.85 4.35 -15.11
CA PHE A 365 1.45 3.45 -14.01
C PHE A 365 2.62 2.70 -13.34
N GLY A 366 3.86 2.93 -13.78
CA GLY A 366 5.04 2.21 -13.31
C GLY A 366 5.00 0.72 -13.65
N SER A 367 5.68 -0.11 -12.85
CA SER A 367 5.65 -1.59 -12.95
C SER A 367 5.20 -2.21 -11.63
N LEU A 368 3.88 -2.24 -11.40
CA LEU A 368 3.25 -2.55 -10.11
C LEU A 368 2.23 -3.70 -10.12
N VAL A 369 1.77 -4.14 -11.29
CA VAL A 369 0.79 -5.22 -11.46
C VAL A 369 1.35 -6.18 -12.50
N SER A 370 1.81 -7.36 -12.07
CA SER A 370 2.38 -8.36 -12.98
C SER A 370 1.44 -9.55 -13.20
N LEU A 371 1.72 -10.32 -14.25
CA LEU A 371 0.92 -11.50 -14.61
C LEU A 371 0.76 -12.52 -13.47
N ASP A 372 1.81 -12.71 -12.64
CA ASP A 372 1.82 -13.64 -11.50
C ASP A 372 0.58 -13.46 -10.59
N PHE A 373 0.11 -12.22 -10.37
CA PHE A 373 -1.07 -11.90 -9.55
C PHE A 373 -2.35 -12.58 -10.06
N TYR A 374 -2.58 -12.53 -11.38
CA TYR A 374 -3.78 -13.09 -12.00
C TYR A 374 -3.72 -14.61 -12.13
N VAL A 375 -2.52 -15.17 -12.33
CA VAL A 375 -2.29 -16.63 -12.33
C VAL A 375 -2.51 -17.21 -10.93
N ASP A 376 -1.99 -16.57 -9.88
CA ASP A 376 -2.26 -16.99 -8.50
C ASP A 376 -3.73 -16.83 -8.11
N LEU A 377 -4.46 -15.87 -8.71
CA LEU A 377 -5.91 -15.74 -8.55
C LEU A 377 -6.68 -16.88 -9.23
N CYS A 378 -6.22 -17.39 -10.39
CA CYS A 378 -6.80 -18.54 -11.08
C CYS A 378 -6.72 -19.85 -10.27
N ARG A 379 -5.78 -19.97 -9.32
CA ARG A 379 -5.68 -21.13 -8.42
C ARG A 379 -6.92 -21.37 -7.55
N VAL A 380 -7.86 -20.42 -7.49
CA VAL A 380 -9.17 -20.59 -6.83
C VAL A 380 -10.04 -21.70 -7.46
N PHE A 381 -9.62 -22.25 -8.60
CA PHE A 381 -10.21 -23.44 -9.22
C PHE A 381 -9.37 -24.71 -9.01
N GLY A 382 -8.10 -24.60 -8.65
CA GLY A 382 -7.16 -25.72 -8.45
C GLY A 382 -5.71 -25.32 -8.75
N GLU A 383 -4.74 -26.06 -8.21
CA GLU A 383 -3.31 -25.81 -8.48
C GLU A 383 -2.91 -26.10 -9.93
N GLU A 384 -3.76 -26.83 -10.68
CA GLU A 384 -3.58 -27.11 -12.11
C GLU A 384 -3.92 -25.93 -13.04
N PHE A 385 -4.50 -24.85 -12.52
CA PHE A 385 -4.86 -23.64 -13.29
C PHE A 385 -3.71 -22.63 -13.34
N ASP A 386 -2.51 -23.11 -13.71
CA ASP A 386 -1.30 -22.31 -13.82
C ASP A 386 -1.18 -21.56 -15.18
N ALA A 387 -0.12 -20.78 -15.35
CA ALA A 387 0.13 -20.02 -16.58
C ALA A 387 0.23 -20.90 -17.84
N GLU A 388 0.76 -22.12 -17.73
CA GLU A 388 0.89 -23.04 -18.87
C GLU A 388 -0.47 -23.68 -19.22
N TYR A 389 -1.33 -23.94 -18.23
CA TYR A 389 -2.72 -24.31 -18.45
C TYR A 389 -3.48 -23.18 -19.18
N ILE A 390 -3.37 -21.94 -18.70
CA ILE A 390 -4.12 -20.81 -19.27
C ILE A 390 -3.59 -20.46 -20.68
N GLU A 391 -2.27 -20.48 -20.94
CA GLU A 391 -1.71 -20.39 -22.31
C GLU A 391 -2.35 -21.43 -23.23
N LYS A 392 -2.34 -22.71 -22.84
CA LYS A 392 -2.92 -23.81 -23.65
C LYS A 392 -4.43 -23.71 -23.80
N ALA A 393 -5.13 -23.07 -22.87
CA ALA A 393 -6.57 -22.84 -22.95
C ALA A 393 -6.87 -21.76 -24.01
N ILE A 394 -6.16 -20.63 -23.95
CA ILE A 394 -6.25 -19.54 -24.93
C ILE A 394 -5.84 -20.01 -26.33
N GLU A 395 -4.75 -20.79 -26.46
CA GLU A 395 -4.35 -21.35 -27.75
C GLU A 395 -5.45 -22.27 -28.36
N LYS A 396 -6.21 -23.01 -27.54
CA LYS A 396 -7.39 -23.80 -28.02
C LYS A 396 -8.60 -22.94 -28.36
N THR A 397 -8.74 -21.76 -27.77
CA THR A 397 -9.76 -20.77 -28.14
C THR A 397 -9.43 -20.17 -29.51
N LEU A 398 -8.21 -19.65 -29.68
CA LEU A 398 -7.70 -19.09 -30.93
C LEU A 398 -7.77 -20.10 -32.08
N GLN A 399 -7.27 -21.33 -31.88
CA GLN A 399 -7.30 -22.41 -32.89
C GLN A 399 -8.72 -22.82 -33.32
N TYR A 400 -9.74 -22.59 -32.47
CA TYR A 400 -11.13 -22.99 -32.75
C TYR A 400 -11.94 -21.89 -33.45
N TYR A 401 -11.66 -20.62 -33.14
CA TYR A 401 -12.40 -19.48 -33.70
C TYR A 401 -11.68 -18.76 -34.85
N GLY A 402 -10.35 -18.88 -34.94
CA GLY A 402 -9.51 -18.25 -35.97
C GLY A 402 -8.75 -17.00 -35.52
N GLY A 403 -8.96 -16.52 -34.30
CA GLY A 403 -8.43 -15.24 -33.82
C GLY A 403 -9.15 -14.04 -34.44
N ALA A 404 -8.55 -12.85 -34.35
CA ALA A 404 -9.03 -11.66 -35.05
C ALA A 404 -8.77 -11.74 -36.56
N ASP A 405 -7.60 -12.20 -36.97
CA ASP A 405 -7.20 -12.21 -38.39
C ASP A 405 -7.84 -13.35 -39.18
N GLY A 406 -7.82 -14.57 -38.64
CA GLY A 406 -8.42 -15.77 -39.25
C GLY A 406 -9.94 -15.93 -39.04
N TYR A 407 -10.64 -14.89 -38.59
CA TYR A 407 -12.10 -14.86 -38.55
C TYR A 407 -12.67 -15.04 -39.97
N ASN A 408 -13.60 -15.99 -40.12
CA ASN A 408 -14.09 -16.51 -41.41
C ASN A 408 -15.64 -16.48 -41.50
N GLY A 409 -16.30 -15.68 -40.65
CA GLY A 409 -17.72 -15.34 -40.81
C GLY A 409 -17.92 -14.18 -41.78
N THR A 410 -19.08 -14.13 -42.43
CA THR A 410 -19.49 -13.09 -43.39
C THR A 410 -20.73 -12.35 -42.91
N ASN A 411 -21.14 -11.26 -43.55
CA ASN A 411 -22.28 -10.41 -43.14
C ASN A 411 -22.17 -9.96 -41.67
N VAL A 412 -21.06 -9.34 -41.30
CA VAL A 412 -20.86 -8.80 -39.95
C VAL A 412 -20.38 -7.36 -39.98
N LEU A 413 -20.69 -6.64 -38.92
CA LEU A 413 -20.15 -5.32 -38.64
C LEU A 413 -19.50 -5.33 -37.25
N ILE A 414 -18.26 -4.85 -37.20
CA ILE A 414 -17.36 -4.92 -36.05
C ILE A 414 -16.93 -3.49 -35.69
N PRO A 415 -17.75 -2.76 -34.92
CA PRO A 415 -17.42 -1.43 -34.43
C PRO A 415 -16.58 -1.54 -33.15
N ASN A 416 -15.58 -0.66 -33.00
CA ASN A 416 -14.71 -0.59 -31.83
C ASN A 416 -14.53 0.86 -31.36
N GLY A 417 -14.36 1.06 -30.06
CA GLY A 417 -13.94 2.36 -29.52
C GLY A 417 -12.44 2.61 -29.70
N GLY A 418 -12.02 3.79 -30.18
CA GLY A 418 -10.61 4.15 -30.32
C GLY A 418 -9.90 4.45 -28.99
N SER A 419 -10.63 4.82 -27.95
CA SER A 419 -10.09 4.93 -26.58
C SER A 419 -10.18 3.60 -25.81
N ASP A 420 -11.02 2.67 -26.24
CA ASP A 420 -11.29 1.42 -25.55
C ASP A 420 -10.09 0.45 -25.64
N PRO A 421 -9.47 0.02 -24.53
CA PRO A 421 -8.35 -0.93 -24.56
C PRO A 421 -8.65 -2.21 -25.36
N TRP A 422 -9.89 -2.70 -25.31
CA TRP A 422 -10.26 -3.99 -25.90
C TRP A 422 -10.23 -4.01 -27.44
N HIS A 423 -10.19 -2.85 -28.12
CA HIS A 423 -10.02 -2.80 -29.58
C HIS A 423 -8.70 -3.44 -30.05
N LEU A 424 -7.67 -3.45 -29.20
CA LEU A 424 -6.37 -4.07 -29.48
C LEU A 424 -6.42 -5.59 -29.61
N LEU A 425 -7.49 -6.22 -29.12
CA LEU A 425 -7.74 -7.67 -29.20
C LEU A 425 -8.93 -7.99 -30.14
N SER A 426 -9.25 -7.08 -31.05
CA SER A 426 -10.41 -7.12 -31.96
C SER A 426 -9.98 -7.09 -33.43
N LYS A 427 -10.90 -7.40 -34.36
CA LYS A 427 -10.65 -7.27 -35.80
C LYS A 427 -10.81 -5.81 -36.24
N LEU A 428 -9.68 -5.15 -36.49
CA LEU A 428 -9.63 -3.73 -36.88
C LEU A 428 -9.63 -3.49 -38.40
N SER A 429 -9.33 -4.50 -39.22
CA SER A 429 -9.44 -4.42 -40.68
C SER A 429 -9.85 -5.75 -41.32
N SER A 430 -10.38 -5.66 -42.54
CA SER A 430 -10.75 -6.80 -43.38
C SER A 430 -10.50 -6.49 -44.86
N GLU A 431 -10.27 -7.54 -45.65
CA GLU A 431 -10.32 -7.48 -47.13
C GLU A 431 -11.63 -8.08 -47.68
N ASP A 432 -12.37 -8.85 -46.87
CA ASP A 432 -13.73 -9.31 -47.20
C ASP A 432 -14.72 -8.13 -46.99
N PRO A 433 -15.43 -7.65 -48.04
CA PRO A 433 -16.34 -6.52 -47.94
C PRO A 433 -17.63 -6.82 -47.16
N THR A 434 -17.90 -8.09 -46.83
CA THR A 434 -19.01 -8.50 -45.96
C THR A 434 -18.64 -8.48 -44.47
N VAL A 435 -17.37 -8.19 -44.13
CA VAL A 435 -16.84 -8.08 -42.77
C VAL A 435 -16.42 -6.63 -42.53
N VAL A 436 -17.40 -5.80 -42.17
CA VAL A 436 -17.23 -4.34 -42.08
C VAL A 436 -16.65 -3.96 -40.72
N THR A 437 -15.37 -3.56 -40.67
CA THR A 437 -14.72 -3.05 -39.46
C THR A 437 -14.79 -1.53 -39.37
N TYR A 438 -15.04 -0.97 -38.18
CA TYR A 438 -15.04 0.48 -37.96
C TYR A 438 -14.39 0.83 -36.62
N LEU A 439 -13.52 1.86 -36.60
CA LEU A 439 -12.91 2.38 -35.38
C LEU A 439 -13.47 3.78 -35.09
N ILE A 440 -14.23 3.90 -34.00
CA ILE A 440 -14.81 5.17 -33.53
C ILE A 440 -13.68 5.95 -32.86
N GLU A 441 -13.03 6.86 -33.59
CA GLU A 441 -11.94 7.69 -33.08
C GLU A 441 -12.35 8.41 -31.77
N GLY A 442 -11.57 8.21 -30.70
CA GLY A 442 -11.88 8.69 -29.35
C GLY A 442 -12.97 7.91 -28.59
N GLY A 443 -13.78 7.10 -29.28
CA GLY A 443 -14.92 6.36 -28.74
C GLY A 443 -14.60 5.39 -27.62
N SER A 444 -15.57 5.21 -26.71
CA SER A 444 -15.52 4.27 -25.58
C SER A 444 -16.03 2.85 -25.89
N HIS A 445 -15.86 1.94 -24.93
CA HIS A 445 -16.23 0.53 -25.06
C HIS A 445 -17.72 0.36 -25.37
N CYS A 446 -18.01 -0.28 -26.49
CA CYS A 446 -19.36 -0.49 -27.03
C CYS A 446 -20.18 0.79 -27.29
N ALA A 447 -19.54 1.93 -27.58
CA ALA A 447 -20.21 3.23 -27.73
C ALA A 447 -21.34 3.26 -28.78
N ASP A 448 -21.23 2.48 -29.86
CA ASP A 448 -22.27 2.36 -30.91
C ASP A 448 -23.59 1.77 -30.41
N MET A 449 -23.56 0.98 -29.33
CA MET A 449 -24.74 0.30 -28.77
C MET A 449 -25.65 1.23 -27.95
N PHE A 450 -25.25 2.50 -27.75
CA PHE A 450 -25.89 3.43 -26.81
C PHE A 450 -26.40 4.72 -27.51
N PRO A 451 -27.32 5.49 -26.90
CA PRO A 451 -27.93 6.64 -27.54
C PRO A 451 -26.91 7.73 -27.85
N SER A 452 -26.92 8.33 -29.05
CA SER A 452 -25.90 9.32 -29.47
C SER A 452 -25.93 10.65 -28.70
N GLU A 453 -26.98 10.86 -27.91
CA GLU A 453 -27.26 12.05 -27.11
C GLU A 453 -26.57 12.02 -25.73
N VAL A 454 -25.56 11.17 -25.52
CA VAL A 454 -24.74 11.15 -24.29
C VAL A 454 -24.23 12.57 -24.01
N ARG A 455 -24.41 13.03 -22.77
CA ARG A 455 -23.83 14.31 -22.32
C ARG A 455 -22.31 14.17 -22.22
N ASP A 456 -21.62 15.30 -22.32
CA ASP A 456 -20.20 15.38 -21.94
C ASP A 456 -19.27 14.48 -22.80
N VAL A 457 -19.62 14.29 -24.09
CA VAL A 457 -18.73 13.72 -25.13
C VAL A 457 -18.52 14.73 -26.28
N PRO A 458 -17.31 14.79 -26.90
CA PRO A 458 -17.01 15.72 -28.00
C PRO A 458 -17.89 15.49 -29.24
N ASP A 459 -18.14 16.56 -30.00
CA ASP A 459 -18.99 16.47 -31.21
C ASP A 459 -18.38 15.58 -32.31
N ALA A 460 -17.06 15.41 -32.35
CA ALA A 460 -16.41 14.46 -33.26
C ALA A 460 -16.79 13.00 -32.93
N GLU A 461 -16.65 12.59 -31.66
CA GLU A 461 -17.06 11.26 -31.18
C GLU A 461 -18.57 11.06 -31.38
N ARG A 462 -19.38 12.06 -31.02
CA ARG A 462 -20.83 12.07 -31.21
C ARG A 462 -21.25 11.85 -32.66
N ASN A 463 -20.55 12.48 -33.61
CA ASN A 463 -20.85 12.34 -35.03
C ASN A 463 -20.37 10.99 -35.58
N ALA A 464 -19.22 10.48 -35.13
CA ALA A 464 -18.75 9.12 -35.47
C ALA A 464 -19.70 8.03 -34.93
N VAL A 465 -20.24 8.20 -33.71
CA VAL A 465 -21.28 7.31 -33.14
C VAL A 465 -22.57 7.33 -33.99
N LYS A 466 -22.99 8.50 -34.49
CA LYS A 466 -24.12 8.61 -35.42
C LYS A 466 -23.84 7.96 -36.79
N GLU A 467 -22.63 8.14 -37.32
CA GLU A 467 -22.20 7.54 -38.59
C GLU A 467 -22.20 6.02 -38.51
N ILE A 468 -21.61 5.43 -37.46
CA ILE A 468 -21.58 3.97 -37.30
C ILE A 468 -22.99 3.40 -37.03
N GLN A 469 -23.86 4.12 -36.32
CA GLN A 469 -25.27 3.72 -36.15
C GLN A 469 -26.04 3.72 -37.48
N GLN A 470 -25.77 4.69 -38.36
CA GLN A 470 -26.31 4.69 -39.73
C GLN A 470 -25.73 3.56 -40.58
N LEU A 471 -24.43 3.27 -40.47
CA LEU A 471 -23.77 2.17 -41.20
C LEU A 471 -24.29 0.79 -40.74
N ILE A 472 -24.56 0.63 -39.44
CA ILE A 472 -25.25 -0.56 -38.88
C ILE A 472 -26.64 -0.70 -39.48
N ALA A 473 -27.46 0.36 -39.45
CA ALA A 473 -28.79 0.36 -40.05
C ALA A 473 -28.76 -0.03 -41.54
N GLN A 474 -27.84 0.54 -42.33
CA GLN A 474 -27.69 0.27 -43.77
C GLN A 474 -27.24 -1.17 -44.07
N ASN A 475 -26.27 -1.72 -43.31
CA ASN A 475 -25.83 -3.10 -43.50
C ASN A 475 -26.93 -4.10 -43.10
N ILE A 476 -27.68 -3.82 -42.03
CA ILE A 476 -28.85 -4.62 -41.66
C ILE A 476 -29.90 -4.65 -42.79
N ASP A 477 -30.17 -3.51 -43.44
CA ASP A 477 -31.12 -3.46 -44.57
C ASP A 477 -30.62 -4.24 -45.79
N SER A 478 -29.31 -4.20 -46.08
CA SER A 478 -28.65 -5.05 -47.08
C SER A 478 -28.83 -6.54 -46.76
N TRP A 479 -28.49 -6.96 -45.53
CA TRP A 479 -28.56 -8.36 -45.08
C TRP A 479 -29.98 -8.92 -45.08
N ILE A 480 -30.99 -8.13 -44.66
CA ILE A 480 -32.40 -8.54 -44.66
C ILE A 480 -32.95 -8.66 -46.09
N SER A 481 -32.47 -7.82 -47.01
CA SER A 481 -32.93 -7.77 -48.41
C SER A 481 -32.24 -8.78 -49.34
N ASP A 482 -31.26 -9.55 -48.85
CA ASP A 482 -30.38 -10.42 -49.65
C ASP A 482 -29.60 -9.69 -50.78
N ILE A 483 -29.39 -8.38 -50.62
CA ILE A 483 -28.60 -7.56 -51.56
C ILE A 483 -27.18 -7.39 -50.98
N PRO A 484 -26.10 -7.72 -51.71
CA PRO A 484 -24.73 -7.54 -51.24
C PRO A 484 -24.43 -6.09 -50.81
N SER A 485 -23.73 -5.91 -49.69
CA SER A 485 -23.44 -4.58 -49.15
C SER A 485 -22.50 -3.80 -50.10
N PRO A 486 -22.86 -2.59 -50.55
CA PRO A 486 -22.07 -1.81 -51.51
C PRO A 486 -21.00 -0.92 -50.84
N PHE A 487 -20.81 -1.03 -49.51
CA PHE A 487 -20.03 -0.06 -48.74
C PHE A 487 -18.68 -0.60 -48.27
N TYR A 488 -17.61 -0.11 -48.88
CA TYR A 488 -16.22 -0.32 -48.47
C TYR A 488 -15.64 0.98 -47.91
N LEU A 489 -15.12 0.94 -46.68
CA LEU A 489 -14.34 2.02 -46.09
C LEU A 489 -12.84 1.70 -46.22
N LYS A 490 -12.04 2.69 -46.66
CA LYS A 490 -10.60 2.51 -46.83
C LYS A 490 -9.88 2.40 -45.47
N LYS A 491 -8.96 1.43 -45.40
CA LYS A 491 -8.03 1.21 -44.28
C LYS A 491 -7.38 2.50 -43.76
N LYS A 492 -7.18 2.53 -42.45
CA LYS A 492 -6.19 3.35 -41.73
C LYS A 492 -5.37 2.36 -40.90
N GLU A 493 -4.06 2.28 -41.12
CA GLU A 493 -3.26 1.15 -40.62
C GLU A 493 -2.68 1.37 -39.21
N PRO A 494 -2.71 0.36 -38.32
CA PRO A 494 -1.99 0.36 -37.04
C PRO A 494 -0.56 -0.19 -37.17
N GLU A 495 0.33 0.22 -36.26
CA GLU A 495 1.76 -0.15 -36.27
C GLU A 495 2.05 -1.45 -35.48
N GLU A 496 3.00 -2.27 -35.95
CA GLU A 496 3.35 -3.59 -35.37
C GLU A 496 4.47 -3.55 -34.31
N TYR A 497 4.41 -4.45 -33.31
CA TYR A 497 5.55 -4.85 -32.47
C TYR A 497 5.47 -6.34 -32.06
N ILE A 498 6.61 -7.07 -32.04
CA ILE A 498 6.67 -8.54 -31.85
C ILE A 498 7.89 -8.98 -31.01
N VAL A 499 7.70 -9.76 -29.93
CA VAL A 499 8.77 -10.56 -29.26
C VAL A 499 8.20 -11.85 -28.60
N ARG A 500 8.90 -13.00 -28.70
CA ARG A 500 8.66 -14.25 -27.92
C ARG A 500 9.96 -15.08 -27.81
N ARG A 501 10.29 -15.69 -26.65
CA ARG A 501 11.05 -16.97 -26.49
C ARG A 501 11.12 -17.49 -25.03
N LYS A 502 11.39 -18.79 -24.83
CA LYS A 502 11.30 -19.55 -23.54
C LYS A 502 12.68 -20.00 -22.98
N VAL A 503 12.74 -20.46 -21.72
CA VAL A 503 13.92 -20.94 -20.95
C VAL A 503 13.59 -22.23 -20.14
N SER A 504 14.58 -23.01 -19.67
CA SER A 504 14.39 -24.27 -18.88
C SER A 504 15.57 -24.62 -17.94
N VAL A 505 15.32 -25.31 -16.80
CA VAL A 505 16.28 -25.62 -15.68
C VAL A 505 15.87 -26.92 -14.92
N PRO A 506 16.76 -27.63 -14.18
CA PRO A 506 16.34 -28.59 -13.11
C PRO A 506 17.24 -28.81 -11.84
N ALA A 507 16.61 -28.86 -10.63
CA ALA A 507 16.90 -29.71 -9.42
C ALA A 507 18.18 -29.54 -8.50
N ASN A 508 18.30 -30.08 -7.26
CA ASN A 508 17.43 -30.19 -6.02
C ASN A 508 18.14 -30.88 -4.78
N ARG A 509 17.93 -30.36 -3.52
CA ARG A 509 17.68 -31.07 -2.20
C ARG A 509 18.81 -31.94 -1.53
N VAL A 510 18.86 -32.34 -0.22
CA VAL A 510 18.06 -32.16 1.05
C VAL A 510 18.86 -32.52 2.37
N PRO A 511 18.48 -32.06 3.60
CA PRO A 511 19.06 -32.38 4.95
C PRO A 511 18.28 -33.49 5.75
N PRO A 512 18.06 -33.61 7.11
CA PRO A 512 18.53 -32.93 8.37
C PRO A 512 18.75 -33.84 9.65
N SER A 513 18.68 -33.27 10.90
CA SER A 513 18.28 -33.87 12.23
C SER A 513 19.40 -34.19 13.29
N LYS A 514 19.21 -34.20 14.66
CA LYS A 514 18.01 -34.07 15.55
C LYS A 514 18.26 -33.93 17.11
N ASP A 515 17.26 -33.39 17.88
CA ASP A 515 16.89 -33.60 19.34
C ASP A 515 17.93 -33.25 20.49
N SER A 516 17.68 -33.01 21.81
CA SER A 516 16.47 -32.68 22.67
C SER A 516 16.74 -32.39 24.22
N LYS A 517 16.53 -31.13 24.73
CA LYS A 517 15.97 -30.69 26.07
C LYS A 517 16.72 -30.77 27.45
N SER A 518 16.61 -29.70 28.29
CA SER A 518 16.13 -29.70 29.73
C SER A 518 15.92 -28.26 30.32
N LYS A 519 15.55 -28.08 31.62
CA LYS A 519 14.70 -26.95 32.12
C LYS A 519 14.98 -26.36 33.53
N PHE A 520 14.93 -25.03 33.67
CA PHE A 520 14.40 -24.24 34.83
C PHE A 520 13.79 -22.90 34.30
N LYS A 521 13.19 -22.02 35.13
CA LYS A 521 12.21 -21.00 34.66
C LYS A 521 12.57 -19.51 34.87
N LEU A 522 12.61 -18.77 33.76
CA LEU A 522 12.12 -17.37 33.66
C LEU A 522 10.60 -17.34 33.35
N SER A 523 9.99 -16.15 33.37
CA SER A 523 8.60 -15.88 32.94
C SER A 523 8.48 -15.84 31.39
N LYS A 524 8.81 -16.95 30.72
CA LYS A 524 8.76 -17.04 29.25
C LYS A 524 7.31 -17.19 28.74
N ARG A 525 6.80 -16.23 27.97
CA ARG A 525 5.62 -16.44 27.10
C ARG A 525 6.00 -17.43 25.99
N GLN A 526 5.31 -18.57 25.90
CA GLN A 526 5.35 -19.36 24.67
C GLN A 526 4.40 -18.74 23.63
N PRO A 527 4.74 -18.74 22.32
CA PRO A 527 3.80 -18.33 21.29
C PRO A 527 2.62 -19.30 21.23
N THR A 528 1.40 -18.76 21.16
CA THR A 528 0.17 -19.53 20.96
C THR A 528 0.17 -20.14 19.56
N ARG A 529 0.43 -21.45 19.49
CA ARG A 529 0.53 -22.19 18.24
C ARG A 529 -0.80 -22.23 17.51
N ALA A 530 -0.88 -21.57 16.36
CA ALA A 530 -1.97 -21.75 15.40
C ALA A 530 -2.13 -23.24 15.03
N SER A 531 -3.37 -23.70 14.93
CA SER A 531 -3.70 -25.12 14.79
C SER A 531 -3.14 -25.72 13.49
N THR A 532 -2.06 -26.50 13.61
CA THR A 532 -1.44 -27.18 12.47
C THR A 532 -2.33 -28.33 11.99
N ILE A 533 -3.05 -28.13 10.88
CA ILE A 533 -3.64 -29.27 10.14
C ILE A 533 -2.47 -30.07 9.55
N GLN A 534 -2.45 -31.38 9.79
CA GLN A 534 -1.41 -32.25 9.25
C GLN A 534 -1.66 -32.58 7.78
N LEU A 535 -0.80 -32.08 6.90
CA LEU A 535 -0.52 -32.74 5.62
C LEU A 535 0.65 -33.72 5.84
N SER A 536 0.47 -34.97 5.41
CA SER A 536 1.43 -36.05 5.64
C SER A 536 2.51 -36.07 4.56
N SER A 537 3.78 -36.01 4.98
CA SER A 537 4.91 -36.04 4.07
C SER A 537 5.25 -37.47 3.60
N LYS A 538 5.04 -37.72 2.30
CA LYS A 538 5.68 -38.82 1.56
C LYS A 538 6.06 -38.35 0.16
N GLY A 539 7.35 -38.47 -0.16
CA GLY A 539 7.86 -38.28 -1.52
C GLY A 539 8.11 -36.83 -1.90
N GLU A 540 9.27 -36.28 -1.49
CA GLU A 540 9.91 -35.28 -2.33
C GLU A 540 10.46 -36.01 -3.58
N SER A 541 9.87 -35.77 -4.74
CA SER A 541 10.51 -36.05 -6.02
C SER A 541 11.01 -34.74 -6.64
N ASN A 542 12.18 -34.80 -7.27
CA ASN A 542 12.83 -33.66 -7.87
C ASN A 542 11.95 -33.03 -8.97
N ASN A 543 11.47 -31.80 -8.75
CA ASN A 543 10.86 -30.96 -9.78
C ASN A 543 11.63 -29.63 -9.91
N PRO A 544 11.77 -29.02 -11.11
CA PRO A 544 12.50 -27.77 -11.30
C PRO A 544 12.00 -26.59 -10.46
N GLN A 545 12.81 -25.53 -10.40
CA GLN A 545 12.26 -24.19 -10.23
C GLN A 545 11.33 -23.93 -11.42
N ALA A 546 10.05 -23.66 -11.15
CA ALA A 546 9.12 -23.25 -12.19
C ALA A 546 9.61 -21.95 -12.83
N VAL A 547 9.80 -21.95 -14.14
CA VAL A 547 10.18 -20.75 -14.89
C VAL A 547 8.96 -19.82 -14.91
N ARG A 548 9.00 -18.76 -14.10
CA ARG A 548 7.99 -17.70 -14.12
C ARG A 548 8.07 -17.00 -15.47
N LEU A 549 6.99 -17.04 -16.24
CA LEU A 549 6.90 -16.44 -17.58
C LEU A 549 6.20 -15.06 -17.57
N GLY A 550 6.19 -14.38 -16.42
CA GLY A 550 6.00 -12.93 -16.34
C GLY A 550 7.34 -12.21 -16.11
N ARG A 551 7.42 -10.93 -16.49
CA ARG A 551 8.50 -10.08 -15.97
C ARG A 551 8.25 -9.87 -14.47
N HIS A 552 9.29 -9.96 -13.65
CA HIS A 552 9.21 -9.37 -12.32
C HIS A 552 9.04 -7.86 -12.46
N SER A 553 8.20 -7.27 -11.61
CA SER A 553 8.01 -5.82 -11.48
C SER A 553 9.38 -5.13 -11.39
N TYR A 554 9.77 -4.40 -12.45
CA TYR A 554 11.14 -3.92 -12.63
C TYR A 554 11.60 -3.08 -11.44
N GLY A 555 12.60 -3.56 -10.70
CA GLY A 555 13.13 -2.94 -9.48
C GLY A 555 12.19 -2.99 -8.26
N PHE A 556 10.88 -3.13 -8.45
CA PHE A 556 9.92 -3.21 -7.35
C PHE A 556 9.75 -4.66 -6.85
N ILE A 557 10.70 -5.07 -6.02
CA ILE A 557 10.49 -6.07 -4.97
C ILE A 557 10.35 -5.26 -3.67
N PRO A 558 9.21 -5.30 -2.96
CA PRO A 558 9.14 -4.71 -1.62
C PRO A 558 10.27 -5.31 -0.79
N ASN A 559 11.03 -4.47 -0.06
CA ASN A 559 12.00 -5.01 0.88
C ASN A 559 11.27 -6.02 1.77
N ARG A 560 11.73 -7.28 1.77
CA ARG A 560 11.21 -8.26 2.71
C ARG A 560 11.50 -7.70 4.09
N ASP A 561 10.45 -7.32 4.81
CA ASP A 561 10.53 -7.10 6.25
C ASP A 561 11.26 -8.32 6.80
N LYS A 562 12.45 -8.09 7.39
CA LYS A 562 13.32 -9.21 7.72
C LYS A 562 12.56 -10.09 8.69
N LEU A 563 12.20 -11.28 8.22
CA LEU A 563 12.06 -12.46 9.06
C LEU A 563 13.46 -12.69 9.63
N LEU A 564 13.75 -11.98 10.71
CA LEU A 564 14.91 -12.19 11.54
C LEU A 564 14.79 -13.62 12.01
N ASP A 565 15.71 -14.49 11.57
CA ASP A 565 15.82 -15.85 12.08
C ASP A 565 16.17 -15.75 13.56
N ILE A 566 15.13 -15.76 14.41
CA ILE A 566 15.25 -15.53 15.85
C ILE A 566 16.09 -16.68 16.42
N PRO A 567 17.31 -16.42 16.94
CA PRO A 567 18.15 -17.47 17.53
C PRO A 567 17.43 -18.13 18.70
N ALA A 568 17.75 -19.39 19.00
CA ALA A 568 17.22 -20.05 20.21
C ALA A 568 17.74 -19.37 21.50
N GLU A 569 18.82 -18.61 21.34
CA GLU A 569 19.58 -17.80 22.29
C GLU A 569 19.04 -16.36 22.43
N PHE A 570 17.97 -16.00 21.70
CA PHE A 570 17.29 -14.71 21.86
C PHE A 570 16.15 -14.79 22.88
N GLU A 571 16.06 -13.77 23.72
CA GLU A 571 15.04 -13.61 24.75
C GLU A 571 14.50 -12.18 24.78
N SER A 572 13.17 -12.06 24.73
CA SER A 572 12.45 -10.81 25.01
C SER A 572 11.86 -10.88 26.43
N GLY A 573 12.14 -9.87 27.24
CA GLY A 573 11.78 -9.82 28.64
C GLY A 573 11.23 -8.46 29.06
N TYR A 574 10.78 -8.42 30.31
CA TYR A 574 10.37 -7.21 31.00
C TYR A 574 11.09 -7.14 32.35
N PHE A 575 11.44 -5.93 32.78
CA PHE A 575 12.22 -5.65 33.98
C PHE A 575 11.52 -4.58 34.84
N THR A 576 11.42 -4.85 36.14
CA THR A 576 10.69 -4.01 37.10
C THR A 576 11.58 -2.88 37.62
N GLN A 577 11.40 -1.67 37.09
CA GLN A 577 12.13 -0.47 37.54
C GLN A 577 11.43 0.27 38.68
N PRO A 578 12.17 1.04 39.50
CA PRO A 578 11.63 2.14 40.31
C PRO A 578 10.99 3.25 39.45
N VAL A 579 9.84 3.76 39.88
CA VAL A 579 9.19 4.94 39.26
C VAL A 579 10.04 6.20 39.46
N ASP A 580 10.75 6.29 40.60
CA ASP A 580 11.66 7.39 40.93
C ASP A 580 12.90 6.86 41.66
N HIS A 581 14.07 6.95 41.03
CA HIS A 581 15.34 6.49 41.62
C HIS A 581 15.87 7.40 42.73
N PHE A 582 15.30 8.60 42.94
CA PHE A 582 15.77 9.60 43.90
C PHE A 582 14.90 9.73 45.15
N ASN A 583 13.84 8.93 45.28
CA ASN A 583 12.89 9.00 46.38
C ASN A 583 12.79 7.68 47.15
N ASN A 584 13.81 7.39 47.97
CA ASN A 584 13.91 6.21 48.84
C ASN A 584 12.78 6.06 49.89
N LYS A 585 11.76 6.93 49.88
CA LYS A 585 10.56 6.87 50.74
C LYS A 585 9.30 6.41 49.98
N ASN A 586 9.33 6.39 48.65
CA ASN A 586 8.22 5.94 47.82
C ASN A 586 8.62 4.65 47.07
N PRO A 587 8.28 3.45 47.57
CA PRO A 587 8.69 2.18 46.98
C PRO A 587 7.88 1.80 45.73
N ALA A 588 7.40 2.79 44.97
CA ALA A 588 6.66 2.57 43.74
C ALA A 588 7.61 2.06 42.64
N THR A 589 7.40 0.81 42.23
CA THR A 589 7.99 0.25 41.01
C THR A 589 6.95 0.23 39.89
N PHE A 590 7.32 -0.28 38.71
CA PHE A 590 6.43 -0.31 37.55
C PHE A 590 5.24 -1.29 37.73
N GLU A 591 5.25 -2.13 38.78
CA GLU A 591 4.16 -3.05 39.14
C GLU A 591 3.27 -2.54 40.28
N GLN A 592 1.94 -2.60 40.10
CA GLN A 592 0.98 -2.68 41.21
C GLN A 592 -0.28 -3.48 40.80
N GLU A 593 -0.86 -4.25 41.73
CA GLU A 593 -1.98 -5.16 41.43
C GLU A 593 -3.32 -4.43 41.18
N GLY A 594 -3.90 -4.64 40.00
CA GLY A 594 -5.32 -4.39 39.72
C GLY A 594 -6.07 -5.71 39.43
N LYS A 595 -6.87 -6.20 40.38
CA LYS A 595 -7.63 -7.47 40.23
C LYS A 595 -9.00 -7.28 39.60
N THR A 596 -9.07 -7.41 38.27
CA THR A 596 -10.32 -7.72 37.53
C THR A 596 -10.08 -8.87 36.55
N ASN A 597 -11.16 -9.48 36.05
CA ASN A 597 -11.08 -10.83 35.48
C ASN A 597 -10.56 -10.87 34.02
N SER A 598 -9.65 -11.81 33.77
CA SER A 598 -9.33 -12.40 32.46
C SER A 598 -8.45 -11.64 31.45
N ASN A 599 -7.68 -10.62 31.85
CA ASN A 599 -6.39 -10.29 31.21
C ASN A 599 -5.52 -9.39 32.12
N THR A 600 -4.40 -9.92 32.61
CA THR A 600 -3.43 -9.15 33.43
C THR A 600 -2.33 -8.59 32.53
N THR A 601 -2.30 -7.26 32.38
CA THR A 601 -1.23 -6.54 31.68
C THR A 601 -0.24 -6.00 32.72
N TYR A 602 1.02 -6.41 32.63
CA TYR A 602 2.09 -5.92 33.49
C TYR A 602 2.77 -4.73 32.79
N THR A 603 2.82 -3.58 33.46
CA THR A 603 3.69 -2.47 33.05
C THR A 603 5.09 -2.70 33.62
N SER A 604 6.12 -2.67 32.78
CA SER A 604 7.52 -2.93 33.12
C SER A 604 8.40 -2.49 31.95
N GLN A 605 9.69 -2.21 32.18
CA GLN A 605 10.59 -1.80 31.10
C GLN A 605 10.95 -3.00 30.23
N ARG A 606 10.72 -2.91 28.92
CA ARG A 606 10.99 -4.00 27.97
C ARG A 606 12.49 -4.09 27.70
N TYR A 607 13.02 -5.31 27.65
CA TYR A 607 14.40 -5.55 27.24
C TYR A 607 14.49 -6.74 26.28
N PHE A 608 15.59 -6.78 25.52
CA PHE A 608 15.95 -7.89 24.68
C PHE A 608 17.38 -8.35 24.99
N LYS A 609 17.61 -9.65 24.85
CA LYS A 609 18.87 -10.33 25.10
C LYS A 609 19.16 -11.27 23.93
N ASN A 610 20.41 -11.35 23.50
CA ASN A 610 20.89 -12.34 22.54
C ASN A 610 22.23 -12.92 23.01
N GLU A 611 22.24 -14.22 23.28
CA GLU A 611 23.41 -14.99 23.73
C GLU A 611 24.11 -15.76 22.61
N GLN A 612 23.71 -15.59 21.34
CA GLN A 612 24.23 -16.32 20.17
C GLN A 612 25.77 -16.30 20.04
N TRP A 613 26.44 -15.28 20.59
CA TRP A 613 27.89 -15.15 20.55
C TRP A 613 28.57 -15.18 21.93
N ALA A 614 27.80 -15.37 23.01
CA ALA A 614 28.30 -15.25 24.38
C ALA A 614 29.39 -16.29 24.69
N LYS A 615 30.56 -15.82 25.12
CA LYS A 615 31.67 -16.66 25.61
C LYS A 615 31.74 -16.64 27.14
N PRO A 616 32.26 -17.71 27.78
CA PRO A 616 32.66 -17.64 29.18
C PRO A 616 33.58 -16.44 29.42
N ASP A 617 33.20 -15.60 30.39
CA ASP A 617 33.88 -14.34 30.75
C ASP A 617 34.02 -13.31 29.60
N GLY A 618 33.16 -13.42 28.57
CA GLY A 618 32.96 -12.37 27.57
C GLY A 618 32.30 -11.11 28.14
N PRO A 619 32.39 -9.97 27.42
CA PRO A 619 31.78 -8.71 27.84
C PRO A 619 30.26 -8.70 27.63
N SER A 620 29.57 -7.78 28.30
CA SER A 620 28.15 -7.49 28.06
C SER A 620 28.04 -6.24 27.19
N PHE A 621 27.39 -6.32 26.04
CA PHE A 621 27.18 -5.17 25.15
C PHE A 621 25.74 -4.67 25.32
N LEU A 622 25.56 -3.43 25.79
CA LEU A 622 24.23 -2.87 26.05
C LEU A 622 23.93 -1.71 25.10
N MET A 623 22.96 -1.89 24.21
CA MET A 623 22.38 -0.81 23.42
C MET A 623 21.25 -0.12 24.20
N ILE A 624 21.33 1.20 24.33
CA ILE A 624 20.34 2.01 25.06
C ILE A 624 19.26 2.52 24.09
N GLY A 625 17.99 2.40 24.45
CA GLY A 625 16.87 2.93 23.67
C GLY A 625 16.82 4.46 23.61
N GLY A 626 16.53 4.99 22.41
CA GLY A 626 16.34 6.42 22.15
C GLY A 626 14.86 6.84 22.11
N ASN A 627 14.57 7.95 21.42
CA ASN A 627 13.25 8.58 21.34
C ASN A 627 12.25 7.90 20.38
N SER A 628 12.22 6.57 20.36
CA SER A 628 11.34 5.77 19.50
C SER A 628 11.04 4.40 20.13
N PRO A 629 9.95 3.72 19.72
CA PRO A 629 9.83 2.28 19.88
C PRO A 629 11.08 1.56 19.40
N ILE A 630 11.51 0.52 20.11
CA ILE A 630 12.78 -0.15 19.80
C ILE A 630 12.57 -1.30 18.79
N HIS A 631 13.48 -1.39 17.81
CA HIS A 631 13.37 -2.32 16.69
C HIS A 631 14.26 -3.56 16.88
N LEU A 632 13.72 -4.74 16.61
CA LEU A 632 14.39 -6.02 16.89
C LEU A 632 15.69 -6.23 16.11
N GLU A 633 15.85 -5.61 14.94
CA GLU A 633 17.07 -5.73 14.14
C GLU A 633 18.33 -5.33 14.92
N TRP A 634 18.26 -4.37 15.87
CA TRP A 634 19.44 -3.96 16.64
C TRP A 634 20.06 -5.11 17.43
N VAL A 635 19.32 -6.17 17.76
CA VAL A 635 19.81 -7.35 18.48
C VAL A 635 20.03 -8.57 17.58
N LEU A 636 19.42 -8.59 16.39
CA LEU A 636 19.28 -9.78 15.55
C LEU A 636 19.86 -9.66 14.13
N ASN A 637 20.03 -8.46 13.58
CA ASN A 637 20.57 -8.25 12.24
C ASN A 637 22.11 -8.24 12.29
N GLU A 638 22.74 -9.42 12.27
CA GLU A 638 24.19 -9.60 12.47
C GLU A 638 25.07 -8.59 11.73
N ASN A 639 24.66 -8.17 10.53
CA ASN A 639 25.41 -7.27 9.67
C ASN A 639 25.64 -5.87 10.30
N TYR A 640 24.88 -5.47 11.34
CA TYR A 640 25.18 -4.25 12.09
C TYR A 640 26.59 -4.29 12.69
N THR A 641 27.36 -3.22 12.49
CA THR A 641 28.78 -3.15 12.86
C THR A 641 29.04 -3.54 14.33
N TYR A 642 28.22 -3.06 15.27
CA TYR A 642 28.41 -3.40 16.69
C TYR A 642 28.02 -4.84 17.06
N LEU A 643 27.20 -5.51 16.24
CA LEU A 643 26.93 -6.95 16.39
C LEU A 643 28.07 -7.79 15.80
N GLN A 644 28.77 -7.33 14.75
CA GLN A 644 30.03 -7.95 14.33
C GLN A 644 31.11 -7.83 15.42
N TRP A 645 31.18 -6.69 16.13
CA TRP A 645 32.03 -6.56 17.32
C TRP A 645 31.61 -7.52 18.44
N ALA A 646 30.31 -7.62 18.75
CA ALA A 646 29.80 -8.58 19.73
C ALA A 646 30.18 -10.03 19.36
N LYS A 647 30.00 -10.41 18.10
CA LYS A 647 30.38 -11.71 17.53
C LYS A 647 31.88 -11.99 17.63
N LYS A 648 32.73 -10.99 17.36
CA LYS A 648 34.19 -11.09 17.48
C LYS A 648 34.63 -11.27 18.94
N PHE A 649 34.24 -10.34 19.81
CA PHE A 649 34.68 -10.34 21.22
C PHE A 649 34.01 -11.45 22.05
N GLY A 650 32.87 -11.97 21.59
CA GLY A 650 32.12 -13.04 22.25
C GLY A 650 31.16 -12.51 23.32
N ALA A 651 30.48 -11.40 23.00
CA ALA A 651 29.67 -10.66 23.93
C ALA A 651 28.24 -11.22 24.04
N THR A 652 27.65 -11.11 25.24
CA THR A 652 26.19 -11.17 25.36
C THR A 652 25.62 -9.81 24.99
N VAL A 653 24.68 -9.76 24.05
CA VAL A 653 24.06 -8.50 23.61
C VAL A 653 22.76 -8.28 24.37
N TYR A 654 22.60 -7.08 24.92
CA TYR A 654 21.40 -6.58 25.56
C TYR A 654 20.93 -5.30 24.85
N LEU A 655 19.63 -5.06 24.90
CA LEU A 655 18.97 -3.87 24.37
C LEU A 655 17.86 -3.48 25.34
N LEU A 656 18.02 -2.36 26.04
CA LEU A 656 17.03 -1.86 27.00
C LEU A 656 16.17 -0.78 26.36
N GLU A 657 14.86 -0.99 26.27
CA GLU A 657 13.93 0.00 25.74
C GLU A 657 13.77 1.18 26.71
N HIS A 658 13.62 2.39 26.19
CA HIS A 658 13.52 3.59 27.01
C HIS A 658 12.21 3.62 27.80
N ARG A 659 12.25 4.02 29.08
CA ARG A 659 11.14 3.97 30.06
C ARG A 659 9.83 4.73 29.71
N TYR A 660 9.74 5.31 28.51
CA TYR A 660 8.62 6.12 27.98
C TYR A 660 8.30 5.86 26.50
N TYR A 661 9.01 4.96 25.80
CA TYR A 661 8.83 4.71 24.37
C TYR A 661 8.63 3.22 24.08
N GLY A 662 7.89 2.90 23.01
CA GLY A 662 7.63 1.51 22.60
C GLY A 662 6.56 0.80 23.43
N GLU A 663 6.92 -0.33 24.04
CA GLU A 663 5.99 -1.14 24.88
C GLU A 663 6.35 -1.11 26.36
N SER A 664 7.34 -0.29 26.73
CA SER A 664 7.74 0.00 28.12
C SER A 664 6.80 1.00 28.83
N ASP A 665 5.56 1.13 28.36
CA ASP A 665 4.68 2.27 28.63
C ASP A 665 3.75 2.10 29.85
N LEU A 666 3.99 2.92 30.87
CA LEU A 666 3.19 3.00 32.09
C LEU A 666 1.86 3.74 31.92
N LEU A 667 1.62 4.49 30.83
CA LEU A 667 0.34 5.21 30.64
C LEU A 667 -0.85 4.25 30.66
N THR A 668 -0.67 3.03 30.15
CA THR A 668 -1.72 2.01 30.01
C THR A 668 -2.40 1.60 31.34
N THR A 669 -1.71 1.66 32.48
CA THR A 669 -2.30 1.35 33.80
C THR A 669 -2.85 2.59 34.52
N TRP A 670 -2.47 3.79 34.10
CA TRP A 670 -2.90 5.07 34.71
C TRP A 670 -4.05 5.73 33.94
N ASP A 671 -4.38 5.20 32.76
CA ASP A 671 -5.41 5.66 31.83
C ASP A 671 -6.79 5.80 32.49
N GLU A 672 -7.23 4.79 33.25
CA GLU A 672 -8.53 4.79 33.94
C GLU A 672 -8.65 5.82 35.09
N SER A 673 -7.53 6.42 35.52
CA SER A 673 -7.58 7.47 36.55
C SER A 673 -8.09 8.79 35.98
N THR A 674 -9.13 9.34 36.62
CA THR A 674 -9.70 10.67 36.29
C THR A 674 -8.95 11.82 36.95
N ASP A 675 -7.94 11.54 37.77
CA ASP A 675 -7.17 12.53 38.50
C ASP A 675 -6.03 13.13 37.66
N ILE A 676 -6.27 14.36 37.20
CA ILE A 676 -5.33 15.21 36.45
C ILE A 676 -4.04 15.49 37.26
N THR A 677 -4.09 15.37 38.59
CA THR A 677 -2.93 15.58 39.49
C THR A 677 -1.95 14.41 39.40
N LEU A 678 -2.44 13.17 39.39
CA LEU A 678 -1.61 11.97 39.19
C LEU A 678 -0.99 11.96 37.79
N LYS A 679 -1.78 12.26 36.74
CA LYS A 679 -1.26 12.37 35.36
C LYS A 679 -0.22 13.48 35.17
N LYS A 680 -0.32 14.60 35.92
CA LYS A 680 0.73 15.65 35.96
C LYS A 680 2.04 15.18 36.58
N ASN A 681 2.00 14.31 37.58
CA ASN A 681 3.21 13.84 38.25
C ASN A 681 3.97 12.80 37.39
N TYR A 682 3.30 12.10 36.47
CA TYR A 682 3.92 11.06 35.64
C TYR A 682 5.06 11.55 34.73
N LEU A 683 4.91 12.73 34.11
CA LEU A 683 5.97 13.35 33.28
C LEU A 683 7.15 13.88 34.11
N THR A 684 7.04 13.95 35.45
CA THR A 684 8.13 14.42 36.32
C THR A 684 9.33 13.46 36.31
N TYR A 685 9.13 12.22 35.88
CA TYR A 685 10.19 11.20 35.79
C TYR A 685 10.69 10.98 34.34
N LEU A 686 10.20 11.74 33.36
CA LEU A 686 10.75 11.81 32.00
C LEU A 686 12.00 12.70 32.00
N SER A 687 13.10 12.13 32.47
CA SER A 687 14.41 12.77 32.56
C SER A 687 15.50 11.78 32.14
N SER A 688 16.53 12.30 31.47
CA SER A 688 17.73 11.52 31.14
C SER A 688 18.39 10.93 32.39
N LEU A 689 18.33 11.62 33.53
CA LEU A 689 18.91 11.13 34.78
C LEU A 689 18.15 9.91 35.31
N GLN A 690 16.82 9.87 35.21
CA GLN A 690 16.02 8.69 35.56
C GLN A 690 16.33 7.51 34.62
N MET A 691 16.49 7.75 33.31
CA MET A 691 16.86 6.70 32.34
C MET A 691 18.29 6.17 32.55
N LEU A 692 19.24 7.02 32.98
CA LEU A 692 20.60 6.57 33.35
C LEU A 692 20.57 5.66 34.58
N HIS A 693 19.75 5.99 35.59
CA HIS A 693 19.56 5.13 36.75
C HIS A 693 18.79 3.82 36.43
N ASP A 694 17.89 3.81 35.44
CA ASP A 694 17.30 2.56 34.94
C ASP A 694 18.36 1.63 34.36
N VAL A 695 19.26 2.17 33.53
CA VAL A 695 20.36 1.41 32.92
C VAL A 695 21.30 0.88 34.00
N ALA A 696 21.62 1.67 35.03
CA ALA A 696 22.40 1.22 36.17
C ALA A 696 21.73 0.07 36.93
N ASN A 697 20.45 0.23 37.33
CA ASN A 697 19.70 -0.80 38.06
C ASN A 697 19.51 -2.09 37.23
N PHE A 698 19.32 -1.97 35.91
CA PHE A 698 19.26 -3.12 35.00
C PHE A 698 20.60 -3.89 34.99
N ILE A 699 21.73 -3.19 34.85
CA ILE A 699 23.07 -3.78 34.89
C ILE A 699 23.32 -4.51 36.23
N GLU A 700 23.03 -3.85 37.36
CA GLU A 700 23.26 -4.43 38.69
C GLU A 700 22.44 -5.70 38.95
N ASN A 701 21.18 -5.75 38.47
CA ASN A 701 20.34 -6.94 38.60
C ASN A 701 20.79 -8.08 37.68
N VAL A 702 21.18 -7.79 36.43
CA VAL A 702 21.71 -8.81 35.52
C VAL A 702 23.04 -9.38 36.02
N ASP A 703 23.92 -8.57 36.60
CA ASP A 703 25.15 -9.04 37.25
C ASP A 703 24.86 -9.89 38.50
N ALA A 704 23.82 -9.56 39.26
CA ALA A 704 23.37 -10.35 40.40
C ALA A 704 22.77 -11.72 39.97
N GLU A 705 21.95 -11.76 38.92
CA GLU A 705 21.42 -13.01 38.34
C GLU A 705 22.54 -13.91 37.79
N ASN A 706 23.55 -13.31 37.14
CA ASN A 706 24.74 -14.01 36.64
C ASN A 706 25.72 -14.42 37.76
N GLY A 707 25.51 -13.96 39.00
CA GLY A 707 26.38 -14.24 40.15
C GLY A 707 27.78 -13.63 40.06
N LYS A 708 28.02 -12.69 39.13
CA LYS A 708 29.32 -12.03 38.93
C LYS A 708 29.14 -10.67 38.23
N ARG A 709 30.02 -9.71 38.53
CA ARG A 709 30.05 -8.41 37.86
C ARG A 709 30.51 -8.56 36.41
N GLY A 710 29.73 -8.06 35.45
CA GLY A 710 30.03 -8.09 34.03
C GLY A 710 30.99 -6.98 33.60
N LYS A 711 31.67 -7.17 32.46
CA LYS A 711 32.39 -6.08 31.79
C LYS A 711 31.46 -5.44 30.76
N TRP A 712 30.71 -4.42 31.18
CA TRP A 712 29.69 -3.78 30.36
C TRP A 712 30.26 -2.71 29.44
N ILE A 713 29.94 -2.78 28.14
CA ILE A 713 30.20 -1.73 27.15
C ILE A 713 28.85 -1.16 26.70
N ALA A 714 28.65 0.14 26.90
CA ALA A 714 27.41 0.83 26.52
C ALA A 714 27.48 1.39 25.09
N PHE A 715 26.40 1.24 24.33
CA PHE A 715 26.25 1.76 22.98
C PHE A 715 24.98 2.59 22.88
N GLY A 716 25.03 3.64 22.07
CA GLY A 716 23.85 4.42 21.76
C GLY A 716 24.04 5.35 20.57
N ARG A 717 22.92 5.82 20.03
CA ARG A 717 22.85 6.71 18.85
C ARG A 717 22.11 7.99 19.18
N SER A 718 22.57 9.13 18.65
CA SER A 718 21.99 10.45 18.90
C SER A 718 21.84 10.70 20.41
N TYR A 719 20.66 11.09 20.89
CA TYR A 719 20.33 11.18 22.32
C TYR A 719 20.73 9.95 23.15
N ALA A 720 20.52 8.72 22.65
CA ALA A 720 20.94 7.52 23.36
C ALA A 720 22.47 7.35 23.37
N GLY A 721 23.18 7.94 22.40
CA GLY A 721 24.64 8.05 22.42
C GLY A 721 25.12 8.98 23.54
N SER A 722 24.40 10.07 23.79
CA SER A 722 24.61 10.91 24.97
C SER A 722 24.36 10.14 26.26
N LEU A 723 23.28 9.34 26.33
CA LEU A 723 23.04 8.44 27.47
C LEU A 723 24.19 7.43 27.67
N ALA A 724 24.68 6.78 26.61
CA ALA A 724 25.78 5.82 26.71
C ALA A 724 27.08 6.47 27.24
N LEU A 725 27.39 7.69 26.80
CA LEU A 725 28.52 8.47 27.32
C LEU A 725 28.30 8.92 28.77
N TRP A 726 27.12 9.44 29.11
CA TRP A 726 26.81 9.86 30.48
C TRP A 726 26.75 8.67 31.45
N MET A 727 26.41 7.46 30.99
CA MET A 727 26.56 6.23 31.80
C MET A 727 28.01 5.98 32.22
N ARG A 728 28.98 6.20 31.32
CA ARG A 728 30.41 5.99 31.61
C ARG A 728 30.97 7.05 32.57
N GLU A 729 30.48 8.29 32.48
CA GLU A 729 30.84 9.41 33.38
C GLU A 729 30.21 9.28 34.78
N LEU A 730 28.93 8.91 34.87
CA LEU A 730 28.22 8.82 36.16
C LEU A 730 28.38 7.48 36.86
N PHE A 731 28.56 6.39 36.11
CA PHE A 731 28.70 5.02 36.65
C PHE A 731 29.96 4.29 36.12
N PRO A 732 31.17 4.87 36.28
CA PRO A 732 32.42 4.29 35.76
C PRO A 732 32.77 2.91 36.35
N ASP A 733 32.18 2.53 37.48
CA ASP A 733 32.33 1.19 38.06
C ASP A 733 31.39 0.14 37.43
N LEU A 734 30.25 0.55 36.84
CA LEU A 734 29.29 -0.35 36.21
C LEU A 734 29.57 -0.49 34.70
N VAL A 735 29.68 0.64 34.00
CA VAL A 735 29.95 0.67 32.56
C VAL A 735 31.46 0.88 32.34
N HIS A 736 32.13 -0.17 31.88
CA HIS A 736 33.59 -0.24 31.69
C HIS A 736 34.08 0.58 30.49
N GLY A 737 33.23 0.80 29.49
CA GLY A 737 33.47 1.72 28.38
C GLY A 737 32.20 2.04 27.59
N ALA A 738 32.22 3.08 26.75
CA ALA A 738 31.04 3.52 26.01
C ALA A 738 31.33 4.04 24.59
N VAL A 739 30.37 3.84 23.68
CA VAL A 739 30.40 4.34 22.30
C VAL A 739 29.18 5.24 22.06
N GLY A 740 29.42 6.56 21.95
CA GLY A 740 28.38 7.57 21.72
C GLY A 740 28.33 7.99 20.26
N SER A 741 27.49 7.33 19.46
CA SER A 741 27.34 7.60 18.03
C SER A 741 26.48 8.83 17.76
N SER A 742 27.05 9.84 17.09
CA SER A 742 26.43 11.14 16.82
C SER A 742 25.85 11.84 18.06
N ALA A 743 26.47 11.67 19.23
CA ALA A 743 25.94 12.13 20.50
C ALA A 743 25.98 13.68 20.63
N PRO A 744 24.82 14.36 20.83
CA PRO A 744 24.80 15.75 21.28
C PRO A 744 25.11 15.82 22.78
N LEU A 745 26.20 16.50 23.14
CA LEU A 745 26.66 16.70 24.52
C LEU A 745 26.44 18.13 25.02
N GLU A 746 26.17 19.09 24.14
CA GLU A 746 25.76 20.46 24.50
C GLU A 746 24.25 20.67 24.29
N ALA A 747 23.61 21.38 25.24
CA ALA A 747 22.20 21.77 25.15
C ALA A 747 22.08 23.26 24.83
N LYS A 748 21.66 23.60 23.60
CA LYS A 748 21.67 24.97 23.08
C LYS A 748 20.28 25.47 22.69
N MET A 749 19.89 26.63 23.22
CA MET A 749 18.57 27.23 23.01
C MET A 749 18.32 27.68 21.57
N ASP A 750 19.32 28.30 20.95
CA ASP A 750 19.32 28.62 19.52
C ASP A 750 20.45 27.88 18.83
N PHE A 751 20.10 27.10 17.82
CA PHE A 751 20.96 26.08 17.20
C PHE A 751 20.82 26.18 15.69
N TYR A 752 21.30 27.30 15.15
CA TYR A 752 21.30 27.58 13.72
C TYR A 752 22.43 26.84 12.99
N GLU A 753 23.48 26.43 13.71
CA GLU A 753 24.61 25.68 13.15
C GLU A 753 24.18 24.36 12.51
N TYR A 754 23.10 23.74 13.00
CA TYR A 754 22.44 22.60 12.38
C TYR A 754 22.20 22.81 10.87
N TYR A 755 21.64 23.97 10.50
CA TYR A 755 21.36 24.33 9.12
C TYR A 755 22.61 24.75 8.34
N GLN A 756 23.59 25.37 9.01
CA GLN A 756 24.88 25.70 8.37
C GLN A 756 25.65 24.44 7.96
N VAL A 757 25.59 23.36 8.75
CA VAL A 757 26.19 22.07 8.38
C VAL A 757 25.47 21.45 7.18
N ILE A 758 24.14 21.55 7.11
CA ILE A 758 23.36 21.09 5.95
C ILE A 758 23.74 21.89 4.70
N GLU A 759 23.76 23.23 4.77
CA GLU A 759 24.14 24.09 3.66
C GLU A 759 25.56 23.79 3.16
N ALA A 760 26.54 23.69 4.07
CA ALA A 760 27.91 23.36 3.74
C ALA A 760 28.05 21.97 3.10
N SER A 761 27.26 20.99 3.56
CA SER A 761 27.24 19.63 3.00
C SER A 761 26.72 19.61 1.56
N ILE A 762 25.64 20.34 1.28
CA ILE A 762 25.07 20.48 -0.06
C ILE A 762 26.05 21.23 -0.98
N ARG A 763 26.66 22.32 -0.51
CA ARG A 763 27.70 23.07 -1.24
C ARG A 763 28.91 22.21 -1.60
N ASN A 764 29.36 21.38 -0.67
CA ASN A 764 30.49 20.48 -0.87
C ASN A 764 30.17 19.31 -1.82
N TYR A 765 28.92 18.82 -1.84
CA TYR A 765 28.49 17.78 -2.78
C TYR A 765 28.35 18.32 -4.21
N SER A 766 27.76 19.51 -4.38
CA SER A 766 27.75 20.21 -5.66
C SER A 766 27.45 21.69 -5.45
N GLU A 767 28.42 22.55 -5.78
CA GLU A 767 28.23 24.00 -5.75
C GLU A 767 27.11 24.43 -6.71
N ALA A 768 26.94 23.74 -7.85
CA ALA A 768 25.82 23.97 -8.76
C ALA A 768 24.47 23.56 -8.14
N CYS A 769 24.40 22.46 -7.39
CA CYS A 769 23.19 22.07 -6.66
C CYS A 769 22.85 23.07 -5.55
N ALA A 770 23.84 23.48 -4.74
CA ALA A 770 23.64 24.49 -3.72
C ALA A 770 23.33 25.88 -4.29
N TYR A 771 23.89 26.22 -5.45
CA TYR A 771 23.51 27.41 -6.20
C TYR A 771 22.08 27.28 -6.70
N SER A 772 21.66 26.14 -7.27
CA SER A 772 20.26 25.90 -7.67
C SER A 772 19.28 25.89 -6.49
N ILE A 773 19.71 25.50 -5.29
CA ILE A 773 18.90 25.60 -4.06
C ILE A 773 18.87 27.04 -3.53
N ALA A 774 19.96 27.79 -3.62
CA ALA A 774 20.01 29.20 -3.25
C ALA A 774 19.27 30.10 -4.25
N THR A 775 19.37 29.85 -5.55
CA THR A 775 18.60 30.52 -6.61
C THR A 775 17.17 30.01 -6.68
N GLY A 776 16.92 28.77 -6.27
CA GLY A 776 15.58 28.26 -5.93
C GLY A 776 14.97 29.14 -4.86
N ASN A 777 15.55 29.17 -3.65
CA ASN A 777 15.09 30.03 -2.55
C ASN A 777 15.03 31.55 -2.89
N ALA A 778 15.71 32.00 -3.95
CA ALA A 778 15.65 33.38 -4.46
C ALA A 778 14.72 33.62 -5.68
N HIS A 779 14.27 32.58 -6.39
CA HIS A 779 13.39 32.66 -7.59
C HIS A 779 12.22 31.65 -7.57
N GLY A 780 11.99 30.98 -6.44
CA GLY A 780 11.03 29.89 -6.28
C GLY A 780 10.96 29.40 -4.82
N HIS A 781 10.00 29.95 -4.08
CA HIS A 781 9.51 29.46 -2.78
C HIS A 781 10.35 29.83 -1.55
N GLY A 782 9.97 30.94 -0.93
CA GLY A 782 10.42 31.35 0.41
C GLY A 782 10.28 32.85 0.61
N ILE A 783 11.32 33.59 0.25
CA ILE A 783 11.40 35.04 0.45
C ILE A 783 10.41 35.81 -0.45
N PRO A 784 10.25 35.50 -1.75
CA PRO A 784 9.27 36.20 -2.59
C PRO A 784 7.83 36.05 -2.10
N GLU A 785 7.44 34.86 -1.64
CA GLU A 785 6.11 34.60 -1.06
C GLU A 785 5.94 35.23 0.32
N LEU A 786 6.98 35.25 1.16
CA LEU A 786 6.97 36.00 2.41
C LEU A 786 6.75 37.49 2.15
N CYS A 787 7.49 38.09 1.22
CA CYS A 787 7.26 39.44 0.73
C CYS A 787 5.84 39.61 0.20
N HIS A 788 5.33 38.69 -0.63
CA HIS A 788 3.96 38.75 -1.15
C HIS A 788 2.90 38.78 -0.03
N PHE A 789 3.03 37.96 1.01
CA PHE A 789 2.14 37.99 2.18
C PHE A 789 2.30 39.25 3.04
N MET A 790 3.51 39.80 3.12
CA MET A 790 3.83 40.97 3.94
C MET A 790 3.49 42.31 3.27
N GLU A 791 3.67 42.43 1.96
CA GLU A 791 3.55 43.67 1.18
C GLU A 791 2.13 43.92 0.63
N ARG A 792 1.29 42.88 0.49
CA ARG A 792 -0.08 43.00 -0.01
C ARG A 792 -0.88 44.06 0.75
N SER A 793 -1.44 45.04 0.04
CA SER A 793 -1.85 46.32 0.63
C SER A 793 -3.35 46.65 0.51
N ILE A 794 -3.78 47.50 1.45
CA ILE A 794 -4.95 48.40 1.41
C ILE A 794 -6.36 47.82 1.66
N ASN A 795 -6.74 46.59 1.24
CA ASN A 795 -8.17 46.17 1.32
C ASN A 795 -8.56 45.01 2.28
N GLU A 796 -7.67 44.38 3.05
CA GLU A 796 -8.06 43.41 4.09
C GLU A 796 -7.35 43.61 5.44
N THR A 797 -8.09 43.41 6.52
CA THR A 797 -7.82 43.91 7.89
C THR A 797 -6.89 43.02 8.73
N ARG A 798 -5.79 42.51 8.15
CA ARG A 798 -4.81 41.69 8.89
C ARG A 798 -3.62 42.51 9.41
N THR A 799 -3.37 42.39 10.71
CA THR A 799 -2.19 42.95 11.40
C THR A 799 -0.89 42.28 10.91
N PRO A 800 0.31 42.85 11.19
CA PRO A 800 1.58 42.21 10.83
C PRO A 800 1.71 40.77 11.36
N LEU A 801 1.18 40.49 12.56
CA LEU A 801 1.13 39.14 13.12
C LEU A 801 0.21 38.19 12.33
N GLY A 802 -0.93 38.70 11.84
CA GLY A 802 -1.86 37.95 10.97
C GLY A 802 -1.31 37.70 9.57
N LYS A 803 -0.43 38.57 9.06
CA LYS A 803 0.34 38.32 7.82
C LYS A 803 1.35 37.20 8.02
N LEU A 804 2.15 37.27 9.10
CA LEU A 804 3.13 36.24 9.46
C LEU A 804 2.47 34.86 9.68
N ALA A 805 1.33 34.81 10.37
CA ALA A 805 0.57 33.58 10.57
C ALA A 805 0.00 32.98 9.26
N SER A 806 -0.30 33.83 8.26
CA SER A 806 -0.75 33.38 6.94
C SER A 806 0.38 32.73 6.14
N PHE A 807 1.61 33.26 6.24
CA PHE A 807 2.81 32.67 5.65
C PHE A 807 3.20 31.34 6.32
N ASN A 808 3.21 31.29 7.66
CA ASN A 808 3.51 30.04 8.38
C ASN A 808 2.52 28.92 8.04
N ARG A 809 1.24 29.25 7.83
CA ARG A 809 0.25 28.28 7.34
C ARG A 809 0.63 27.72 5.96
N TYR A 810 0.97 28.59 5.00
CA TYR A 810 1.36 28.19 3.64
C TYR A 810 2.57 27.23 3.66
N MET A 811 3.62 27.54 4.43
CA MET A 811 4.80 26.69 4.57
C MET A 811 4.49 25.32 5.23
N THR A 812 3.54 25.27 6.17
CA THR A 812 3.15 24.02 6.82
C THR A 812 2.23 23.16 5.95
N GLU A 813 1.32 23.76 5.19
CA GLU A 813 0.49 23.05 4.20
C GLU A 813 1.39 22.45 3.10
N PHE A 814 2.44 23.16 2.68
CA PHE A 814 3.48 22.68 1.75
C PHE A 814 4.26 21.46 2.30
N HIS A 815 4.79 21.52 3.53
CA HIS A 815 5.58 20.42 4.10
C HIS A 815 4.77 19.20 4.58
N THR A 816 3.45 19.31 4.74
CA THR A 816 2.60 18.21 5.28
C THR A 816 1.55 17.69 4.30
N GLY A 817 1.42 18.31 3.11
CA GLY A 817 0.46 17.97 2.05
C GLY A 817 -1.03 18.11 2.42
N ALA A 818 -1.33 18.58 3.64
CA ALA A 818 -2.68 18.63 4.20
C ALA A 818 -3.13 20.08 4.44
N PRO A 819 -4.40 20.42 4.14
CA PRO A 819 -4.99 21.68 4.62
C PRO A 819 -4.93 21.75 6.15
N PHE A 820 -4.24 22.76 6.68
CA PHE A 820 -3.80 22.79 8.08
C PHE A 820 -4.98 23.12 9.00
N LYS A 821 -5.47 22.11 9.72
CA LYS A 821 -6.78 22.18 10.40
C LYS A 821 -6.76 22.91 11.75
N TYR A 822 -5.59 23.08 12.36
CA TYR A 822 -5.41 23.78 13.64
C TYR A 822 -4.15 24.64 13.63
N THR A 823 -4.28 25.92 13.26
CA THR A 823 -3.33 26.92 13.77
C THR A 823 -3.56 27.08 15.27
N PHE A 824 -2.53 26.84 16.06
CA PHE A 824 -2.50 27.28 17.46
C PHE A 824 -2.45 28.80 17.47
N ASN A 825 -3.63 29.42 17.60
CA ASN A 825 -3.82 30.86 17.44
C ASN A 825 -3.13 31.68 18.54
N SER A 826 -2.64 31.01 19.58
CA SER A 826 -1.60 31.50 20.47
C SER A 826 -0.60 30.39 20.81
N TYR A 827 0.59 30.78 21.26
CA TYR A 827 1.59 29.89 21.87
C TYR A 827 1.01 29.06 23.04
N LYS A 828 0.00 29.58 23.74
CA LYS A 828 -0.68 28.90 24.85
C LYS A 828 -1.44 27.65 24.37
N ASP A 829 -1.99 27.69 23.16
CA ASP A 829 -2.76 26.58 22.57
C ASP A 829 -1.81 25.48 22.06
N PHE A 830 -0.64 25.84 21.55
CA PHE A 830 0.44 24.92 21.16
C PHE A 830 1.02 24.17 22.37
N VAL A 831 1.21 24.86 23.49
CA VAL A 831 1.59 24.22 24.75
C VAL A 831 0.48 23.31 25.25
N ALA A 832 -0.79 23.72 25.15
CA ALA A 832 -1.93 22.90 25.56
C ALA A 832 -2.08 21.63 24.70
N SER A 833 -1.86 21.69 23.39
CA SER A 833 -1.93 20.52 22.51
C SER A 833 -0.75 19.57 22.71
N SER A 834 0.46 20.08 22.91
CA SER A 834 1.63 19.27 23.27
C SER A 834 1.37 18.50 24.58
N PHE A 835 0.76 19.19 25.54
CA PHE A 835 0.33 18.62 26.83
C PHE A 835 -0.87 17.67 26.71
N GLN A 836 -1.61 17.64 25.59
CA GLN A 836 -2.63 16.63 25.31
C GLN A 836 -2.07 15.42 24.56
N ALA A 837 -1.15 15.63 23.62
CA ALA A 837 -0.47 14.56 22.88
C ALA A 837 0.31 13.61 23.82
N GLN A 838 0.94 14.16 24.87
CA GLN A 838 1.60 13.39 25.94
C GLN A 838 0.67 12.44 26.74
N PHE A 839 -0.65 12.54 26.56
CA PHE A 839 -1.64 11.62 27.17
C PHE A 839 -2.62 11.03 26.14
N SER A 840 -2.27 11.04 24.85
CA SER A 840 -3.08 10.39 23.81
C SER A 840 -2.84 8.88 23.80
N LYS A 841 -3.89 8.11 23.51
CA LYS A 841 -3.80 6.65 23.32
C LYS A 841 -3.32 6.26 21.91
N ASP A 842 -3.20 7.24 21.01
CA ASP A 842 -2.77 7.01 19.64
C ASP A 842 -1.23 7.00 19.55
N ARG A 843 -0.65 5.87 19.12
CA ARG A 843 0.81 5.72 18.97
C ARG A 843 1.42 6.77 18.02
N ARG A 844 0.63 7.36 17.12
CA ARG A 844 1.07 8.42 16.19
C ARG A 844 1.27 9.77 16.90
N ASP A 845 0.40 10.10 17.84
CA ASP A 845 0.52 11.33 18.64
C ASP A 845 1.75 11.29 19.56
N VAL A 846 2.08 10.11 20.10
CA VAL A 846 3.26 9.91 20.97
C VAL A 846 4.56 10.06 20.18
N ALA A 847 4.63 9.52 18.96
CA ALA A 847 5.78 9.72 18.07
C ALA A 847 5.94 11.19 17.65
N LEU A 848 4.82 11.88 17.36
CA LEU A 848 4.80 13.31 17.08
C LEU A 848 5.25 14.12 18.32
N SER A 849 4.79 13.73 19.52
CA SER A 849 5.21 14.33 20.79
C SER A 849 6.72 14.23 20.99
N GLY A 850 7.35 13.08 20.73
CA GLY A 850 8.80 12.90 20.86
C GLY A 850 9.61 13.87 19.98
N GLN A 851 9.15 14.13 18.75
CA GLN A 851 9.79 15.11 17.87
C GLN A 851 9.48 16.56 18.31
N LEU A 852 8.23 16.86 18.68
CA LEU A 852 7.79 18.20 19.10
C LEU A 852 8.39 18.63 20.45
N GLU A 853 8.63 17.70 21.38
CA GLU A 853 9.21 17.98 22.70
C GLU A 853 10.64 18.53 22.58
N SER A 854 11.43 18.02 21.62
CA SER A 854 12.74 18.57 21.27
C SER A 854 12.69 20.03 20.80
N GLN A 855 11.58 20.46 20.18
CA GLN A 855 11.37 21.86 19.79
C GLN A 855 10.77 22.70 20.93
N CYS A 856 9.90 22.11 21.75
CA CYS A 856 9.18 22.79 22.84
C CYS A 856 10.12 23.26 23.97
N GLN A 857 11.26 22.59 24.17
CA GLN A 857 12.32 23.04 25.08
C GLN A 857 12.78 24.49 24.80
N LYS A 858 12.68 24.99 23.55
CA LYS A 858 13.07 26.36 23.21
C LYS A 858 12.18 27.46 23.81
N PHE A 859 10.98 27.13 24.33
CA PHE A 859 9.94 28.13 24.58
C PHE A 859 9.34 28.16 26.01
N CYS A 860 9.48 27.10 26.82
CA CYS A 860 8.86 26.98 28.16
C CYS A 860 9.54 27.78 29.30
N LEU A 861 9.77 29.08 29.07
CA LEU A 861 10.76 29.92 29.76
C LEU A 861 10.44 30.41 31.19
N ASN A 862 9.25 30.16 31.75
CA ASN A 862 8.88 30.67 33.10
C ASN A 862 8.41 29.64 34.14
N LYS A 863 7.83 28.48 33.78
CA LYS A 863 7.49 27.43 34.78
C LYS A 863 8.58 26.37 34.99
N LEU A 864 9.43 26.11 34.00
CA LEU A 864 10.53 25.13 34.13
C LEU A 864 11.73 25.63 34.95
N LYS A 865 11.82 26.94 35.25
CA LYS A 865 12.94 27.55 35.99
C LYS A 865 13.24 26.89 37.34
N ASN A 866 12.22 26.38 38.04
CA ASN A 866 12.38 25.78 39.36
C ASN A 866 12.70 24.28 39.30
N LEU A 867 12.17 23.55 38.31
CA LEU A 867 12.50 22.13 38.09
C LEU A 867 13.94 21.96 37.58
N TRP A 868 14.34 22.79 36.62
CA TRP A 868 15.65 22.68 35.96
C TRP A 868 16.84 23.13 36.83
N ALA A 869 16.61 23.64 38.05
CA ALA A 869 17.68 24.19 38.89
C ALA A 869 18.73 23.13 39.29
N HIS A 870 18.31 21.88 39.55
CA HIS A 870 19.21 20.81 39.98
C HIS A 870 19.87 20.10 38.79
N GLU A 871 19.11 19.77 37.74
CA GLU A 871 19.64 19.08 36.55
C GLU A 871 20.62 19.97 35.78
N ARG A 872 20.34 21.27 35.61
CA ARG A 872 21.32 22.22 35.05
C ARG A 872 22.63 22.19 35.83
N HIS A 873 22.60 22.10 37.17
CA HIS A 873 23.82 22.18 37.96
C HIS A 873 24.75 20.97 37.76
N ILE A 874 24.20 19.80 37.40
CA ILE A 874 24.97 18.59 37.11
C ILE A 874 25.39 18.60 35.62
N ILE A 875 24.41 18.72 34.72
CA ILE A 875 24.63 18.67 33.27
C ILE A 875 25.57 19.82 32.84
N SER A 876 25.30 21.06 33.28
CA SER A 876 26.06 22.24 32.85
C SER A 876 27.40 22.46 33.56
N LYS A 877 27.89 21.47 34.34
CA LYS A 877 29.23 21.51 34.95
C LYS A 877 30.14 20.37 34.52
N ARG A 878 29.62 19.16 34.33
CA ARG A 878 30.39 17.96 33.94
C ARG A 878 30.04 17.37 32.58
N LEU A 879 28.82 17.56 32.08
CA LEU A 879 28.32 16.77 30.94
C LEU A 879 28.31 17.53 29.60
N ILE A 880 28.69 18.81 29.59
CA ILE A 880 28.88 19.61 28.37
C ILE A 880 30.14 19.14 27.61
N ALA A 881 30.07 19.15 26.27
CA ALA A 881 31.16 18.77 25.34
C ALA A 881 32.56 19.35 25.63
N HIS A 882 32.65 20.49 26.33
CA HIS A 882 33.92 21.15 26.71
C HIS A 882 34.49 20.73 28.09
N ASN A 883 33.70 20.09 28.94
CA ASN A 883 34.08 19.67 30.30
C ASN A 883 33.98 18.15 30.52
N TYR A 884 33.72 17.38 29.46
CA TYR A 884 33.54 15.93 29.54
C TYR A 884 34.90 15.22 29.50
N GLU A 885 35.29 14.61 30.62
CA GLU A 885 36.64 14.04 30.84
C GLU A 885 36.64 12.50 31.04
N ALA A 886 35.52 11.81 30.77
CA ALA A 886 35.40 10.38 31.04
C ALA A 886 36.38 9.53 30.21
N THR A 887 37.08 8.61 30.88
CA THR A 887 37.96 7.61 30.26
C THR A 887 37.17 6.45 29.66
N ASN A 888 37.79 5.65 28.78
CA ASN A 888 37.15 4.54 28.05
C ASN A 888 35.86 4.95 27.32
N VAL A 889 35.93 6.04 26.55
CA VAL A 889 34.87 6.45 25.64
C VAL A 889 35.34 6.42 24.19
N VAL A 890 34.39 6.32 23.28
CA VAL A 890 34.52 6.63 21.86
C VAL A 890 33.42 7.61 21.49
N MET A 891 33.78 8.69 20.81
CA MET A 891 32.83 9.67 20.27
C MET A 891 32.97 9.72 18.75
N THR A 892 31.86 9.60 18.03
CA THR A 892 31.83 9.62 16.57
C THR A 892 30.81 10.63 16.05
N HIS A 893 31.18 11.38 15.02
CA HIS A 893 30.27 12.26 14.30
C HIS A 893 30.61 12.27 12.81
N GLY A 894 29.59 12.20 11.95
CA GLY A 894 29.76 12.33 10.51
C GLY A 894 30.09 13.77 10.10
N SER A 895 30.92 13.97 9.08
CA SER A 895 31.22 15.33 8.60
C SER A 895 30.00 16.03 7.99
N LEU A 896 29.01 15.26 7.53
CA LEU A 896 27.73 15.76 7.00
C LEU A 896 26.62 15.74 8.06
N ASP A 897 26.90 15.27 9.28
CA ASP A 897 25.93 15.18 10.37
C ASP A 897 25.70 16.55 11.02
N PRO A 898 24.49 17.13 10.96
CA PRO A 898 24.22 18.42 11.56
C PRO A 898 24.23 18.40 13.10
N TRP A 899 24.09 17.24 13.75
CA TRP A 899 24.20 17.11 15.20
C TRP A 899 25.63 17.25 15.73
N LYS A 900 26.65 17.18 14.85
CA LYS A 900 28.07 17.37 15.23
C LYS A 900 28.33 18.71 15.93
N ALA A 901 27.54 19.73 15.62
CA ALA A 901 27.66 21.07 16.19
C ALA A 901 27.12 21.20 17.64
N LEU A 902 26.57 20.12 18.22
CA LEU A 902 26.38 19.95 19.67
C LEU A 902 27.26 18.83 20.25
N GLY A 903 28.09 18.18 19.44
CA GLY A 903 29.09 17.20 19.85
C GLY A 903 30.45 17.84 20.13
N LYS A 904 31.47 17.00 20.32
CA LYS A 904 32.86 17.46 20.46
C LYS A 904 33.45 17.83 19.09
N VAL A 905 33.16 19.05 18.62
CA VAL A 905 33.56 19.55 17.27
C VAL A 905 35.08 19.53 17.03
N LYS A 906 35.88 19.62 18.10
CA LYS A 906 37.35 19.45 18.06
C LYS A 906 37.72 18.07 18.61
N CYS A 907 37.85 17.11 17.72
CA CYS A 907 38.43 15.80 18.02
C CYS A 907 39.95 15.82 17.78
N GLU A 908 40.72 15.38 18.76
CA GLU A 908 42.08 14.86 18.57
C GLU A 908 42.02 13.33 18.72
N GLU A 909 42.79 12.57 17.93
CA GLU A 909 42.69 11.09 17.93
C GLU A 909 43.07 10.47 19.29
N THR A 910 43.89 11.18 20.08
CA THR A 910 44.25 10.84 21.47
C THR A 910 43.05 10.74 22.40
N ASP A 911 41.94 11.41 22.06
CA ASP A 911 40.74 11.50 22.87
C ASP A 911 39.68 10.46 22.46
N ASN A 912 40.03 9.49 21.59
CA ASN A 912 39.13 8.52 20.97
C ASN A 912 37.90 9.19 20.29
N CYS A 913 38.12 10.38 19.74
CA CYS A 913 37.13 11.23 19.11
C CYS A 913 37.35 11.21 17.59
N PHE A 914 36.33 10.88 16.80
CA PHE A 914 36.46 10.66 15.36
C PHE A 914 35.43 11.46 14.56
N MET A 915 35.93 12.37 13.71
CA MET A 915 35.14 13.06 12.69
C MET A 915 35.24 12.30 11.36
N ILE A 916 34.17 11.66 10.92
CA ILE A 916 34.19 10.75 9.77
C ILE A 916 33.86 11.52 8.48
N GLY A 917 34.82 11.69 7.59
CA GLY A 917 34.63 12.43 6.33
C GLY A 917 33.66 11.74 5.37
N GLY A 918 32.75 12.54 4.81
CA GLY A 918 31.69 12.09 3.90
C GLY A 918 30.52 11.37 4.58
N ALA A 919 30.60 11.06 5.87
CA ALA A 919 29.57 10.30 6.58
C ALA A 919 28.42 11.19 7.08
N GLY A 920 27.21 10.61 7.08
CA GLY A 920 26.01 11.15 7.74
C GLY A 920 25.80 10.65 9.16
N HIS A 921 24.58 10.81 9.67
CA HIS A 921 24.22 10.55 11.07
C HIS A 921 24.34 9.06 11.46
N CYS A 922 25.24 8.75 12.41
CA CYS A 922 25.57 7.41 12.91
C CYS A 922 26.01 6.37 11.87
N ALA A 923 26.58 6.79 10.73
CA ALA A 923 26.91 5.89 9.60
C ALA A 923 27.76 4.65 10.00
N GLU A 924 28.63 4.81 10.99
CA GLU A 924 29.53 3.76 11.48
C GLU A 924 28.79 2.62 12.20
N MET A 925 27.64 2.89 12.80
CA MET A 925 26.84 1.88 13.51
C MET A 925 25.98 1.02 12.58
N TYR A 926 25.69 1.50 11.37
CA TYR A 926 24.96 0.76 10.34
C TYR A 926 25.79 -0.40 9.75
N PRO A 927 25.17 -1.32 8.98
CA PRO A 927 25.88 -2.41 8.33
C PRO A 927 26.87 -1.91 7.26
N ALA A 928 28.04 -2.55 7.18
CA ALA A 928 29.03 -2.21 6.16
C ALA A 928 28.54 -2.55 4.73
N GLN A 929 28.80 -1.65 3.78
CA GLN A 929 28.53 -1.79 2.34
C GLN A 929 29.84 -1.81 1.54
N GLU A 930 29.80 -2.21 0.27
CA GLU A 930 30.99 -2.18 -0.61
C GLU A 930 31.39 -0.74 -1.01
N GLU A 931 30.43 0.18 -0.96
CA GLU A 931 30.56 1.61 -1.28
C GLU A 931 30.98 2.48 -0.08
N ASP A 932 31.19 1.91 1.11
CA ASP A 932 31.55 2.67 2.31
C ASP A 932 32.91 3.37 2.18
N SER A 933 32.99 4.63 2.63
CA SER A 933 34.21 5.43 2.48
C SER A 933 35.40 4.79 3.23
N PRO A 934 36.64 4.91 2.73
CA PRO A 934 37.82 4.38 3.43
C PRO A 934 37.93 4.87 4.88
N GLN A 935 37.55 6.12 5.14
CA GLN A 935 37.56 6.72 6.48
C GLN A 935 36.48 6.14 7.39
N LEU A 936 35.30 5.77 6.86
CA LEU A 936 34.23 5.11 7.61
C LEU A 936 34.67 3.69 8.01
N SER A 937 35.26 2.93 7.07
CA SER A 937 35.79 1.59 7.32
C SER A 937 37.01 1.59 8.27
N GLU A 938 37.91 2.55 8.13
CA GLU A 938 39.02 2.79 9.06
C GLU A 938 38.51 3.15 10.46
N THR A 939 37.50 4.03 10.56
CA THR A 939 36.92 4.43 11.86
C THR A 939 36.30 3.22 12.55
N ARG A 940 35.50 2.39 11.86
CA ARG A 940 34.96 1.14 12.44
C ARG A 940 36.08 0.23 12.98
N SER A 941 37.20 0.14 12.27
CA SER A 941 38.37 -0.66 12.68
C SER A 941 39.13 -0.05 13.87
N LYS A 942 39.23 1.28 13.97
CA LYS A 942 39.78 1.99 15.13
C LYS A 942 38.93 1.74 16.38
N ILE A 943 37.61 1.87 16.26
CA ILE A 943 36.66 1.62 17.37
C ILE A 943 36.72 0.16 17.81
N GLU A 944 36.78 -0.78 16.86
CA GLU A 944 36.96 -2.20 17.16
C GLU A 944 38.23 -2.45 17.98
N LYS A 945 39.37 -1.87 17.59
CA LYS A 945 40.65 -1.98 18.32
C LYS A 945 40.53 -1.44 19.74
N ILE A 946 39.92 -0.26 19.91
CA ILE A 946 39.72 0.38 21.23
C ILE A 946 38.83 -0.48 22.14
N ILE A 947 37.72 -1.02 21.62
CA ILE A 947 36.88 -1.97 22.35
C ILE A 947 37.68 -3.25 22.70
N GLY A 948 38.49 -3.76 21.76
CA GLY A 948 39.40 -4.89 21.96
C GLY A 948 40.36 -4.70 23.15
N GLU A 949 40.96 -3.52 23.25
CA GLU A 949 41.84 -3.13 24.36
C GLU A 949 41.06 -3.05 25.69
N TRP A 950 39.86 -2.46 25.71
CA TRP A 950 39.01 -2.43 26.91
C TRP A 950 38.60 -3.83 27.38
N VAL A 951 38.23 -4.73 26.46
CA VAL A 951 37.80 -6.10 26.81
C VAL A 951 38.99 -6.99 27.20
N GLY A 952 40.20 -6.67 26.75
CA GLY A 952 41.45 -7.33 27.14
C GLY A 952 42.05 -8.25 26.08
N GLN A 953 41.64 -8.12 24.81
CA GLN A 953 42.18 -8.88 23.69
C GLN A 953 43.36 -8.13 23.06
N HIS A 954 44.54 -8.23 23.68
CA HIS A 954 45.77 -7.76 23.06
C HIS A 954 46.10 -8.59 21.80
N ASN A 955 46.22 -7.93 20.66
CA ASN A 955 46.91 -8.51 19.51
C ASN A 955 48.38 -8.72 19.86
N SER A 956 48.82 -9.98 19.96
CA SER A 956 50.22 -10.34 20.13
C SER A 956 51.00 -10.13 18.83
N ASN A 957 51.33 -8.86 18.51
CA ASN A 957 52.32 -8.45 17.52
C ASN A 957 52.60 -6.92 17.62
N ASN A 958 53.29 -6.51 18.69
CA ASN A 958 54.46 -5.62 18.62
C ASN A 958 55.05 -5.45 20.02
N VAL A 959 56.37 -5.31 20.09
CA VAL A 959 57.12 -4.94 21.29
C VAL A 959 57.47 -3.47 21.18
N ASP A 960 57.16 -2.69 22.21
CA ASP A 960 58.08 -1.74 22.85
C ASP A 960 57.48 -1.29 24.19
N GLU A 961 58.34 -0.98 25.17
CA GLU A 961 57.96 -0.57 26.53
C GLU A 961 57.93 0.97 26.69
N GLU A 962 57.60 1.44 27.90
CA GLU A 962 57.56 2.85 28.33
C GLU A 962 56.53 3.74 27.60
N GLN A 963 55.40 4.13 28.21
CA GLN A 963 55.36 5.05 29.37
C GLN A 963 54.03 4.93 30.13
N ARG A 964 54.11 4.89 31.48
CA ARG A 964 52.96 5.12 32.36
C ARG A 964 53.08 6.49 33.04
N PRO A 965 52.10 7.39 32.90
CA PRO A 965 51.85 8.44 33.88
C PRO A 965 51.46 7.84 35.25
N PRO A 966 51.70 8.52 36.38
CA PRO A 966 51.47 7.93 37.70
C PRO A 966 49.99 7.88 38.11
N ASN A 967 49.63 6.89 38.93
CA ASN A 967 48.37 6.92 39.69
C ASN A 967 48.35 8.13 40.64
N VAL A 968 47.46 9.08 40.39
CA VAL A 968 47.09 10.10 41.38
C VAL A 968 45.78 9.68 42.06
N MET A 969 45.90 9.06 43.23
CA MET A 969 44.81 9.07 44.20
C MET A 969 44.74 10.48 44.80
N ASP A 970 43.65 11.24 44.60
CA ASP A 970 43.27 12.28 45.56
C ASP A 970 42.01 11.87 46.34
N THR A 971 42.24 11.19 47.46
CA THR A 971 41.23 10.75 48.40
C THR A 971 40.73 11.93 49.25
N LYS A 972 39.66 12.64 48.83
CA LYS A 972 39.08 13.74 49.61
C LYS A 972 37.54 13.87 49.56
N PHE A 973 36.92 13.51 50.69
CA PHE A 973 35.59 13.92 51.18
C PHE A 973 34.32 13.51 50.37
N PRO A 974 33.15 13.39 51.03
CA PRO A 974 32.94 12.60 52.25
C PRO A 974 31.68 11.70 52.17
N PHE A 975 31.61 10.70 53.05
CA PHE A 975 30.36 9.98 53.33
C PHE A 975 29.28 10.95 53.86
N LEU A 976 28.09 10.95 53.28
CA LEU A 976 26.93 11.65 53.82
C LEU A 976 25.81 10.66 54.19
N VAL A 977 25.98 10.04 55.36
CA VAL A 977 24.99 9.13 55.96
C VAL A 977 23.77 9.93 56.39
N ILE A 978 22.63 9.75 55.71
CA ILE A 978 21.38 10.47 56.04
C ILE A 978 20.72 9.86 57.28
N GLY A 979 21.21 10.26 58.45
CA GLY A 979 20.69 9.87 59.76
C GLY A 979 19.64 10.84 60.32
N LYS A 980 18.40 10.35 60.46
CA LYS A 980 17.35 10.79 61.40
C LYS A 980 17.38 12.26 61.91
N ASN A 981 16.58 13.14 61.31
CA ASN A 981 15.50 13.81 62.07
C ASN A 981 14.47 14.52 61.15
N PRO A 982 13.15 14.34 61.37
CA PRO A 982 12.11 15.09 60.68
C PRO A 982 11.70 16.34 61.48
N GLY A 983 11.74 17.53 60.86
CA GLY A 983 11.20 18.74 61.52
C GLY A 983 11.80 20.08 61.10
N LYS A 984 11.68 20.44 59.81
CA LYS A 984 11.72 21.83 59.28
C LYS A 984 11.35 21.88 57.78
N HIS A 985 10.12 21.45 57.48
CA HIS A 985 9.38 21.88 56.30
C HIS A 985 8.36 22.96 56.72
N PHE A 986 7.72 23.60 55.73
CA PHE A 986 6.65 24.58 55.89
C PHE A 986 7.06 25.92 56.50
N ASP A 987 7.70 26.73 55.65
CA ASP A 987 7.30 28.11 55.41
C ASP A 987 7.57 28.43 53.92
N ILE A 988 7.03 29.54 53.40
CA ILE A 988 7.14 29.97 51.99
C ILE A 988 6.42 29.03 50.98
N LEU A 989 5.14 28.72 51.24
CA LEU A 989 4.20 28.22 50.22
C LEU A 989 2.91 29.05 50.07
N ASP A 990 2.56 29.89 51.06
CA ASP A 990 1.29 30.63 51.12
C ASP A 990 1.36 32.09 50.59
N SER A 991 2.19 32.36 49.58
CA SER A 991 2.13 33.64 48.87
C SER A 991 2.53 33.52 47.40
N VAL A 992 1.90 34.35 46.56
CA VAL A 992 2.10 34.44 45.10
C VAL A 992 1.56 33.24 44.28
N MET A 993 0.23 33.02 44.38
CA MET A 993 -0.60 33.11 43.17
C MET A 993 -0.85 34.60 42.87
N PRO A 994 -1.05 35.04 41.61
CA PRO A 994 -1.52 34.28 40.43
C PRO A 994 -0.43 33.65 39.55
#